data_AF-A0A2G6B9F6-F1
#
_entry.id   AF-A0A2G6B9F6-F1
#
_cell.length_a   1.000
_cell.length_b   1.000
_cell.length_c   1.000
_cell.angle_alpha   90.00
_cell.angle_beta   90.00
_cell.angle_gamma   90.00
#
_symmetry.space_group_name_H-M   'P 1'
#
loop_
_entity.id
_entity.type
_entity.pdbx_description
1 polymer ?
#
loop_
_entity_poly.entity_id
_entity_poly.type
_entity_poly.pdbx_seq_one_letter_code
_entity_poly.pdbx_strand_id
1 'polypeptide(L)'
;MYSYLIGGLAMTIGTLKYSTHSRSYGFLLEDGNAAKEQYTANCKNSNQKINSLPFSTKKLNSLLCALLLGSGRIISSSTSHKYFRFTFHTKHTEWAHSCNQQLQAYLPNFVIKKEQTTDTRSKLGFTERVVIESAPCATADALYSDWYQNSFKGIPLDFVKQHMTDQTLTWWYQDCGHLKVKDNGTLEKLILSTEQWTDEELRLLQYVMNSKFNLLFAIDGQKRLILYDQLQIKYFLSIVTPWIHPLFAYKVKDLAVHKPVSKRTTIRLPNQISIPAPTKEINQMIQQYASSIQVTSNNFQRLNYARQENNESTRYQVSLTEENQHALCSVQASTGLTLGEIVQECFHQHNSISPRPLNTLDDLSTTQQSIMLGSIIGDGMLTHLPTKTKGIRSSYYEHFSIKQYDYRAWKVMKLHPYLTFNLEATVINSKIENLWSNLQAEFYSKKNEYNRRTKRLPPNQLDNLTNVHSLATIYMDDGSLLLSTRVNHNHKKIYITPHIALYLQCFTFDELSLLKEQIKKLTTAEFILTKTPSGNGYYLRTSKTADTLLFLQDIEPAAITCPSMSYKTNWHYRYYIEKQRWHKKYEDYQLLTSSRERRLPYTLHEIQTIKQMKQSGNTDQQIADALGRSYWSIVYKIRELRNRKTL
;
A
#
# COMPACT_ATOMS: atom_id res chain seq x y z
N MET A 1 -62.14 -11.24 -10.38
CA MET A 1 -63.26 -12.18 -10.56
C MET A 1 -62.76 -13.34 -11.41
N TYR A 2 -62.77 -14.54 -10.84
CA TYR A 2 -62.52 -15.90 -11.39
C TYR A 2 -61.19 -16.14 -12.14
N SER A 3 -60.19 -16.88 -11.64
CA SER A 3 -60.11 -18.28 -11.13
C SER A 3 -59.90 -19.36 -12.19
N TYR A 4 -58.69 -19.97 -12.09
CA TYR A 4 -58.28 -21.37 -12.29
C TYR A 4 -58.36 -22.07 -13.66
N LEU A 5 -57.20 -22.58 -14.10
CA LEU A 5 -57.04 -23.99 -14.48
C LEU A 5 -55.59 -24.47 -14.27
N ILE A 6 -55.48 -25.55 -13.51
CA ILE A 6 -54.27 -26.30 -13.16
C ILE A 6 -54.01 -27.34 -14.26
N GLY A 7 -52.76 -27.49 -14.70
CA GLY A 7 -52.33 -28.59 -15.55
C GLY A 7 -50.89 -28.96 -15.23
N GLY A 8 -50.71 -29.99 -14.40
CA GLY A 8 -49.41 -30.56 -14.07
C GLY A 8 -48.86 -31.42 -15.22
N LEU A 9 -47.56 -31.29 -15.48
CA LEU A 9 -46.79 -32.24 -16.27
C LEU A 9 -45.48 -32.52 -15.53
N ALA A 10 -45.34 -33.76 -15.09
CA ALA A 10 -44.15 -34.31 -14.47
C ALA A 10 -43.00 -34.33 -15.49
N MET A 11 -41.90 -33.64 -15.21
CA MET A 11 -40.64 -33.85 -15.90
C MET A 11 -39.75 -34.78 -15.08
N THR A 12 -39.50 -35.94 -15.66
CA THR A 12 -38.56 -36.97 -15.23
C THR A 12 -37.14 -36.42 -15.19
N ILE A 13 -36.47 -36.54 -14.04
CA ILE A 13 -35.06 -36.22 -13.85
C ILE A 13 -34.24 -37.21 -14.66
N GLY A 14 -33.74 -36.78 -15.83
CA GLY A 14 -32.77 -37.52 -16.61
C GLY A 14 -31.43 -37.57 -15.89
N THR A 15 -31.03 -38.75 -15.44
CA THR A 15 -29.67 -39.07 -14.98
C THR A 15 -28.66 -38.75 -16.08
N LEU A 16 -27.87 -37.69 -15.89
CA LEU A 16 -26.73 -37.35 -16.74
C LEU A 16 -25.59 -38.34 -16.46
N LYS A 17 -25.46 -39.38 -17.29
CA LYS A 17 -24.28 -40.25 -17.32
C LYS A 17 -23.15 -39.51 -18.04
N TYR A 18 -22.12 -39.11 -17.31
CA TYR A 18 -20.86 -38.63 -17.89
C TYR A 18 -20.16 -39.81 -18.60
N SER A 19 -20.01 -39.74 -19.92
CA SER A 19 -19.15 -40.66 -20.66
C SER A 19 -17.69 -40.20 -20.55
N THR A 20 -16.86 -41.00 -19.88
CA THR A 20 -15.42 -40.80 -19.77
C THR A 20 -14.72 -41.25 -21.06
N HIS A 21 -14.65 -40.39 -22.07
CA HIS A 21 -13.75 -40.58 -23.22
C HIS A 21 -13.18 -39.24 -23.68
N SER A 22 -12.13 -38.76 -23.01
CA SER A 22 -11.17 -37.84 -23.65
C SER A 22 -9.75 -38.24 -23.25
N ARG A 23 -9.00 -38.72 -24.24
CA ARG A 23 -7.55 -38.91 -24.18
C ARG A 23 -6.87 -37.55 -23.96
N SER A 24 -6.62 -37.17 -22.71
CA SER A 24 -5.72 -36.03 -22.39
C SER A 24 -4.98 -36.19 -21.05
N TYR A 25 -4.95 -37.41 -20.47
CA TYR A 25 -4.26 -37.67 -19.20
C TYR A 25 -2.73 -37.70 -19.31
N GLY A 26 -2.17 -37.79 -20.53
CA GLY A 26 -0.72 -37.86 -20.74
C GLY A 26 0.03 -36.57 -20.39
N PHE A 27 -0.53 -35.40 -20.72
CA PHE A 27 0.11 -34.09 -20.44
C PHE A 27 0.02 -33.66 -18.96
N LEU A 28 -0.88 -34.25 -18.16
CA LEU A 28 -1.06 -33.89 -16.75
C LEU A 28 -0.02 -34.53 -15.82
N LEU A 29 0.64 -35.61 -16.25
CA LEU A 29 1.59 -36.34 -15.42
C LEU A 29 3.02 -35.77 -15.52
N GLU A 30 3.41 -35.23 -16.68
CA GLU A 30 4.74 -34.64 -16.88
C GLU A 30 4.89 -33.30 -16.13
N ASP A 31 3.90 -32.40 -16.22
CA ASP A 31 3.89 -31.13 -15.47
C ASP A 31 3.80 -31.35 -13.95
N GLY A 32 3.09 -32.40 -13.51
CA GLY A 32 2.94 -32.74 -12.10
C GLY A 32 4.24 -33.22 -11.44
N ASN A 33 5.04 -33.99 -12.15
CA ASN A 33 6.34 -34.46 -11.66
C ASN A 33 7.36 -33.32 -11.61
N ALA A 34 7.46 -32.50 -12.65
CA ALA A 34 8.34 -31.33 -12.66
C ALA A 34 7.99 -30.33 -11.54
N ALA A 35 6.68 -30.04 -11.34
CA ALA A 35 6.23 -29.18 -10.24
C ALA A 35 6.54 -29.77 -8.86
N LYS A 36 6.39 -31.09 -8.69
CA LYS A 36 6.73 -31.79 -7.45
C LYS A 36 8.23 -31.79 -7.18
N GLU A 37 9.05 -31.98 -8.21
CA GLU A 37 10.51 -31.91 -8.12
C GLU A 37 10.98 -30.49 -7.78
N GLN A 38 10.45 -29.47 -8.44
CA GLN A 38 10.76 -28.07 -8.16
C GLN A 38 10.35 -27.68 -6.73
N TYR A 39 9.14 -28.03 -6.30
CA TYR A 39 8.69 -27.83 -4.91
C TYR A 39 9.62 -28.52 -3.91
N THR A 40 9.97 -29.77 -4.19
CA THR A 40 10.86 -30.56 -3.33
C THR A 40 12.27 -29.97 -3.29
N ALA A 41 12.81 -29.51 -4.42
CA ALA A 41 14.11 -28.87 -4.51
C ALA A 41 14.13 -27.54 -3.73
N ASN A 42 13.10 -26.72 -3.86
CA ASN A 42 12.97 -25.47 -3.11
C ASN A 42 12.83 -25.72 -1.60
N CYS A 43 12.07 -26.75 -1.20
CA CYS A 43 11.99 -27.20 0.19
C CYS A 43 13.34 -27.77 0.70
N LYS A 44 14.09 -28.53 -0.12
CA LYS A 44 15.38 -29.11 0.28
C LYS A 44 16.49 -28.07 0.36
N ASN A 45 16.56 -27.13 -0.59
CA ASN A 45 17.51 -26.02 -0.57
C ASN A 45 17.25 -25.07 0.60
N SER A 46 15.99 -24.93 1.02
CA SER A 46 15.64 -24.24 2.27
C SER A 46 15.95 -25.07 3.53
N ASN A 47 16.14 -26.38 3.43
CA ASN A 47 16.38 -27.31 4.55
C ASN A 47 17.83 -27.85 4.66
N GLN A 48 18.81 -27.34 3.90
CA GLN A 48 20.21 -27.72 4.13
C GLN A 48 20.55 -27.53 5.62
N LYS A 49 21.04 -28.60 6.28
CA LYS A 49 21.45 -28.61 7.69
C LYS A 49 22.58 -27.60 7.88
N ILE A 50 22.20 -26.39 8.28
CA ILE A 50 23.14 -25.31 8.54
C ILE A 50 23.20 -25.14 10.06
N ASN A 51 24.35 -25.47 10.65
CA ASN A 51 24.65 -25.36 12.08
C ASN A 51 24.78 -23.89 12.57
N SER A 52 24.02 -22.95 12.00
CA SER A 52 23.97 -21.56 12.47
C SER A 52 22.60 -21.24 13.08
N LEU A 53 22.55 -21.17 14.42
CA LEU A 53 21.37 -20.81 15.23
C LEU A 53 20.58 -19.56 14.75
N PRO A 54 21.22 -18.49 14.22
CA PRO A 54 20.47 -17.30 13.79
C PRO A 54 19.64 -17.54 12.52
N PHE A 55 20.08 -18.45 11.64
CA PHE A 55 19.47 -18.67 10.34
C PHE A 55 18.29 -19.65 10.40
N SER A 56 18.39 -20.68 11.25
CA SER A 56 17.30 -21.62 11.52
C SER A 56 16.08 -20.93 12.15
N THR A 57 16.31 -19.99 13.06
CA THR A 57 15.26 -19.21 13.72
C THR A 57 14.48 -18.32 12.75
N LYS A 58 15.17 -17.69 11.77
CA LYS A 58 14.52 -16.84 10.76
C LYS A 58 13.56 -17.63 9.87
N LYS A 59 13.97 -18.82 9.40
CA LYS A 59 13.14 -19.68 8.55
C LYS A 59 11.92 -20.21 9.30
N LEU A 60 12.11 -20.70 10.52
CA LEU A 60 11.01 -21.12 11.38
C LEU A 60 10.00 -19.98 11.58
N ASN A 61 10.46 -18.77 11.91
CA ASN A 61 9.57 -17.62 12.09
C ASN A 61 8.80 -17.23 10.82
N SER A 62 9.38 -17.39 9.63
CA SER A 62 8.66 -17.20 8.36
C SER A 62 7.54 -18.22 8.16
N LEU A 63 7.78 -19.50 8.46
CA LEU A 63 6.73 -20.54 8.39
C LEU A 63 5.62 -20.30 9.42
N LEU A 64 6.00 -19.95 10.67
CA LEU A 64 5.07 -19.59 11.72
C LEU A 64 4.27 -18.34 11.35
N CYS A 65 4.89 -17.33 10.74
CA CYS A 65 4.22 -16.12 10.25
C CYS A 65 3.08 -16.48 9.27
N ALA A 66 3.35 -17.33 8.28
CA ALA A 66 2.33 -17.72 7.31
C ALA A 66 1.16 -18.46 7.97
N LEU A 67 1.45 -19.44 8.82
CA LEU A 67 0.43 -20.23 9.49
C LEU A 67 -0.39 -19.38 10.47
N LEU A 68 0.24 -18.46 11.19
CA LEU A 68 -0.44 -17.54 12.10
C LEU A 68 -1.21 -16.44 11.37
N LEU A 69 -0.85 -16.06 10.14
CA LEU A 69 -1.69 -15.20 9.31
C LEU A 69 -2.95 -15.90 8.79
N GLY A 70 -2.87 -17.21 8.58
CA GLY A 70 -3.98 -18.07 8.20
C GLY A 70 -4.74 -18.64 9.40
N SER A 71 -4.99 -19.95 9.34
CA SER A 71 -5.81 -20.70 10.30
C SER A 71 -5.12 -21.05 11.63
N GLY A 72 -3.82 -20.78 11.75
CA GLY A 72 -3.01 -21.12 12.92
C GLY A 72 -3.31 -20.32 14.17
N ARG A 73 -3.09 -20.94 15.33
CA ARG A 73 -3.28 -20.33 16.66
C ARG A 73 -2.15 -20.71 17.61
N ILE A 74 -1.96 -19.89 18.63
CA ILE A 74 -1.13 -20.22 19.79
C ILE A 74 -2.11 -20.42 20.95
N ILE A 75 -2.14 -21.62 21.50
CA ILE A 75 -3.07 -21.99 22.57
C ILE A 75 -2.38 -21.80 23.91
N SER A 76 -3.11 -21.24 24.88
CA SER A 76 -2.73 -21.27 26.29
C SER A 76 -3.43 -22.42 26.99
N SER A 77 -2.66 -23.34 27.57
CA SER A 77 -3.22 -24.37 28.44
C SER A 77 -3.68 -23.77 29.78
N SER A 78 -4.40 -24.58 30.57
CA SER A 78 -4.74 -24.29 31.97
C SER A 78 -3.51 -24.17 32.87
N THR A 79 -2.38 -24.76 32.49
CA THR A 79 -1.09 -24.67 33.18
C THR A 79 -0.22 -23.50 32.69
N SER A 80 -0.81 -22.53 31.98
CA SER A 80 -0.16 -21.36 31.39
C SER A 80 0.90 -21.60 30.30
N HIS A 81 1.18 -22.86 29.96
CA HIS A 81 2.09 -23.22 28.87
C HIS A 81 1.48 -22.89 27.50
N LYS A 82 2.28 -22.30 26.60
CA LYS A 82 1.84 -21.98 25.24
C LYS A 82 2.36 -23.00 24.23
N TYR A 83 1.51 -23.35 23.27
CA TYR A 83 1.88 -24.24 22.17
C TYR A 83 1.19 -23.84 20.87
N PHE A 84 1.77 -24.21 19.74
CA PHE A 84 1.20 -23.94 18.42
C PHE A 84 0.15 -24.99 18.07
N ARG A 85 -0.94 -24.55 17.44
CA ARG A 85 -1.97 -25.43 16.87
C ARG A 85 -2.38 -24.93 15.49
N PHE A 86 -2.21 -25.79 14.49
CA PHE A 86 -2.58 -25.53 13.10
C PHE A 86 -3.63 -26.53 12.65
N THR A 87 -4.71 -26.06 12.04
CA THR A 87 -5.87 -26.90 11.68
C THR A 87 -6.09 -26.86 10.19
N PHE A 88 -6.17 -28.04 9.57
CA PHE A 88 -6.34 -28.22 8.14
C PHE A 88 -7.59 -29.06 7.87
N HIS A 89 -8.22 -28.81 6.72
CA HIS A 89 -9.28 -29.68 6.22
C HIS A 89 -8.70 -31.04 5.82
N THR A 90 -9.44 -32.14 5.98
CA THR A 90 -8.97 -33.51 5.63
C THR A 90 -8.55 -33.66 4.17
N LYS A 91 -9.24 -33.03 3.23
CA LYS A 91 -8.82 -32.92 1.83
C LYS A 91 -7.40 -32.33 1.61
N HIS A 92 -6.82 -31.69 2.63
CA HIS A 92 -5.46 -31.14 2.63
C HIS A 92 -4.48 -31.92 3.51
N THR A 93 -4.74 -33.22 3.75
CA THR A 93 -3.88 -34.07 4.60
C THR A 93 -2.43 -34.11 4.13
N GLU A 94 -2.17 -34.28 2.83
CA GLU A 94 -0.81 -34.29 2.27
C GLU A 94 -0.06 -32.97 2.53
N TRP A 95 -0.76 -31.84 2.36
CA TRP A 95 -0.22 -30.52 2.67
C TRP A 95 0.11 -30.38 4.16
N ALA A 96 -0.77 -30.85 5.05
CA ALA A 96 -0.51 -30.86 6.49
C ALA A 96 0.72 -31.70 6.84
N HIS A 97 0.91 -32.87 6.23
CA HIS A 97 2.14 -33.65 6.41
C HIS A 97 3.39 -32.92 5.92
N SER A 98 3.32 -32.24 4.77
CA SER A 98 4.44 -31.42 4.27
C SER A 98 4.77 -30.25 5.20
N CYS A 99 3.75 -29.58 5.74
CA CYS A 99 3.92 -28.55 6.77
C CYS A 99 4.61 -29.12 8.02
N ASN A 100 4.11 -30.26 8.52
CA ASN A 100 4.65 -30.91 9.71
C ASN A 100 6.13 -31.26 9.53
N GLN A 101 6.50 -31.82 8.37
CA GLN A 101 7.89 -32.17 8.06
C GLN A 101 8.80 -30.92 8.05
N GLN A 102 8.35 -29.82 7.45
CA GLN A 102 9.11 -28.57 7.40
C GLN A 102 9.23 -27.92 8.78
N LEU A 103 8.18 -27.97 9.60
CA LEU A 103 8.22 -27.49 10.98
C LEU A 103 9.15 -28.34 11.85
N GLN A 104 9.09 -29.68 11.73
CA GLN A 104 9.92 -30.62 12.48
C GLN A 104 11.42 -30.47 12.18
N ALA A 105 11.78 -30.02 10.97
CA ALA A 105 13.17 -29.71 10.63
C ALA A 105 13.79 -28.61 11.52
N TYR A 106 12.96 -27.76 12.14
CA TYR A 106 13.40 -26.69 13.02
C TYR A 106 12.97 -26.88 14.48
N LEU A 107 11.84 -27.54 14.73
CA LEU A 107 11.32 -27.84 16.07
C LEU A 107 10.76 -29.27 16.09
N PRO A 108 11.49 -30.26 16.62
CA PRO A 108 11.16 -31.68 16.43
C PRO A 108 9.85 -32.14 17.10
N ASN A 109 9.29 -31.33 18.00
CA ASN A 109 8.16 -31.70 18.85
C ASN A 109 6.79 -31.33 18.26
N PHE A 110 6.65 -31.32 16.94
CA PHE A 110 5.33 -31.20 16.30
C PHE A 110 4.73 -32.58 16.07
N VAL A 111 3.45 -32.75 16.42
CA VAL A 111 2.66 -33.98 16.24
C VAL A 111 1.49 -33.66 15.31
N ILE A 112 1.28 -34.54 14.33
CA ILE A 112 0.12 -34.49 13.43
C ILE A 112 -0.90 -35.56 13.83
N LYS A 113 -2.17 -35.18 13.94
CA LYS A 113 -3.27 -36.09 14.29
C LYS A 113 -4.54 -35.73 13.53
N LYS A 114 -5.44 -36.72 13.40
CA LYS A 114 -6.80 -36.52 12.89
C LYS A 114 -7.74 -36.32 14.07
N GLU A 115 -8.61 -35.32 13.99
CA GLU A 115 -9.62 -35.05 15.01
C GLU A 115 -11.02 -34.99 14.38
N GLN A 116 -12.02 -35.41 15.15
CA GLN A 116 -13.43 -35.25 14.83
C GLN A 116 -14.02 -34.12 15.67
N THR A 117 -14.85 -33.28 15.06
CA THR A 117 -15.59 -32.20 15.74
C THR A 117 -17.06 -32.35 15.39
N THR A 118 -17.91 -32.38 16.42
CA THR A 118 -19.37 -32.43 16.23
C THR A 118 -19.82 -31.24 15.38
N ASP A 119 -20.51 -31.53 14.28
CA ASP A 119 -21.11 -30.52 13.41
C ASP A 119 -22.50 -30.98 13.03
N THR A 120 -23.50 -30.35 13.63
CA THR A 120 -24.92 -30.67 13.42
C THR A 120 -25.40 -30.36 12.00
N ARG A 121 -24.63 -29.58 11.22
CA ARG A 121 -24.92 -29.29 9.81
C ARG A 121 -24.39 -30.39 8.88
N SER A 122 -23.47 -31.23 9.35
CA SER A 122 -22.95 -32.37 8.61
C SER A 122 -23.95 -33.52 8.62
N LYS A 123 -24.12 -34.20 7.49
CA LYS A 123 -24.95 -35.42 7.40
C LYS A 123 -24.49 -36.53 8.34
N LEU A 124 -23.21 -36.55 8.69
CA LEU A 124 -22.60 -37.54 9.58
C LEU A 124 -22.65 -37.14 11.05
N GLY A 125 -23.14 -35.93 11.37
CA GLY A 125 -23.13 -35.37 12.73
C GLY A 125 -21.75 -34.88 13.21
N PHE A 126 -20.69 -35.11 12.42
CA PHE A 126 -19.35 -34.62 12.69
C PHE A 126 -18.63 -34.18 11.40
N THR A 127 -17.57 -33.39 11.59
CA THR A 127 -16.57 -33.07 10.58
C THR A 127 -15.21 -33.55 11.05
N GLU A 128 -14.35 -33.89 10.10
CA GLU A 128 -12.97 -34.31 10.38
C GLU A 128 -12.00 -33.20 10.00
N ARG A 129 -10.91 -33.10 10.77
CA ARG A 129 -9.82 -32.16 10.53
C ARG A 129 -8.47 -32.81 10.82
N VAL A 130 -7.43 -32.32 10.16
CA VAL A 130 -6.04 -32.68 10.47
C VAL A 130 -5.44 -31.56 11.29
N VAL A 131 -4.82 -31.88 12.41
CA VAL A 131 -4.26 -30.90 13.34
C VAL A 131 -2.79 -31.19 13.52
N ILE A 132 -1.98 -30.13 13.44
CA ILE A 132 -0.57 -30.14 13.82
C ILE A 132 -0.44 -29.36 15.13
N GLU A 133 0.12 -29.97 16.16
CA GLU A 133 0.35 -29.35 17.47
C GLU A 133 1.81 -29.44 17.87
N SER A 134 2.37 -28.37 18.43
CA SER A 134 3.66 -28.47 19.09
C SER A 134 3.49 -28.94 20.53
N ALA A 135 4.53 -29.54 21.11
CA ALA A 135 4.70 -29.48 22.56
C ALA A 135 4.81 -28.01 23.01
N PRO A 136 4.53 -27.71 24.29
CA PRO A 136 4.87 -26.42 24.87
C PRO A 136 6.31 -26.01 24.59
N CYS A 137 6.52 -24.77 24.15
CA CYS A 137 7.87 -24.30 23.80
C CYS A 137 8.04 -22.80 24.00
N ALA A 138 9.28 -22.38 24.30
CA ALA A 138 9.62 -20.98 24.53
C ALA A 138 9.30 -20.07 23.33
N THR A 139 9.38 -20.60 22.10
CA THR A 139 9.00 -19.86 20.89
C THR A 139 7.50 -19.53 20.88
N ALA A 140 6.64 -20.47 21.31
CA ALA A 140 5.21 -20.22 21.43
C ALA A 140 4.93 -19.21 22.55
N ASP A 141 5.63 -19.31 23.69
CA ASP A 141 5.50 -18.34 24.78
C ASP A 141 5.88 -16.92 24.33
N ALA A 142 7.01 -16.78 23.64
CA ALA A 142 7.48 -15.49 23.12
C ALA A 142 6.47 -14.89 22.13
N LEU A 143 6.06 -15.67 21.11
CA LEU A 143 5.13 -15.19 20.08
C LEU A 143 3.71 -14.99 20.60
N TYR A 144 3.30 -15.66 21.69
CA TYR A 144 1.98 -15.44 22.28
C TYR A 144 1.83 -13.98 22.71
N SER A 145 2.85 -13.41 23.35
CA SER A 145 2.80 -12.01 23.81
C SER A 145 2.70 -10.99 22.66
N ASP A 146 3.34 -11.28 21.53
CA ASP A 146 3.31 -10.42 20.35
C ASP A 146 1.97 -10.53 19.59
N TRP A 147 1.45 -11.75 19.43
CA TRP A 147 0.25 -12.02 18.64
C TRP A 147 -1.05 -11.89 19.43
N TYR A 148 -1.04 -12.01 20.76
CA TYR A 148 -2.26 -12.02 21.58
C TYR A 148 -2.24 -10.90 22.61
N GLN A 149 -2.90 -9.78 22.28
CA GLN A 149 -3.11 -8.67 23.20
C GLN A 149 -4.48 -8.81 23.87
N ASN A 150 -4.53 -8.83 25.21
CA ASN A 150 -5.75 -9.09 25.97
C ASN A 150 -6.46 -10.39 25.55
N SER A 151 -5.69 -11.44 25.25
CA SER A 151 -6.18 -12.73 24.73
C SER A 151 -6.85 -12.68 23.35
N PHE A 152 -6.83 -11.54 22.66
CA PHE A 152 -7.28 -11.42 21.29
C PHE A 152 -6.10 -11.49 20.33
N LYS A 153 -6.22 -12.34 19.31
CA LYS A 153 -5.22 -12.44 18.25
C LYS A 153 -5.23 -11.14 17.44
N GLY A 154 -4.07 -10.52 17.30
CA GLY A 154 -3.87 -9.37 16.43
C GLY A 154 -2.59 -9.48 15.62
N ILE A 155 -2.37 -8.53 14.71
CA ILE A 155 -1.21 -8.55 13.81
C ILE A 155 0.00 -7.84 14.45
N PRO A 156 1.07 -8.57 14.82
CA PRO A 156 2.33 -7.95 15.22
C PRO A 156 3.07 -7.46 13.97
N LEU A 157 2.88 -6.19 13.61
CA LEU A 157 3.39 -5.61 12.36
C LEU A 157 4.89 -5.83 12.16
N ASP A 158 5.70 -5.62 13.20
CA ASP A 158 7.16 -5.74 13.10
C ASP A 158 7.57 -7.18 12.79
N PHE A 159 6.95 -8.15 13.47
CA PHE A 159 7.17 -9.57 13.21
C PHE A 159 6.74 -9.95 11.79
N VAL A 160 5.54 -9.55 11.38
CA VAL A 160 5.03 -9.85 10.03
C VAL A 160 5.90 -9.20 8.96
N LYS A 161 6.24 -7.92 9.10
CA LYS A 161 7.13 -7.22 8.17
C LYS A 161 8.53 -7.84 8.14
N GLN A 162 9.06 -8.30 9.25
CA GLN A 162 10.38 -8.93 9.27
C GLN A 162 10.38 -10.30 8.58
N HIS A 163 9.31 -11.08 8.75
CA HIS A 163 9.27 -12.49 8.36
C HIS A 163 8.43 -12.79 7.11
N MET A 164 7.73 -11.81 6.54
CA MET A 164 7.01 -11.93 5.27
C MET A 164 7.99 -12.06 4.09
N THR A 165 8.14 -13.28 3.60
CA THR A 165 8.94 -13.69 2.43
C THR A 165 8.05 -14.27 1.32
N ASP A 166 8.58 -14.53 0.13
CA ASP A 166 7.87 -15.21 -0.97
C ASP A 166 7.27 -16.55 -0.53
N GLN A 167 8.03 -17.35 0.22
CA GLN A 167 7.55 -18.62 0.79
C GLN A 167 6.44 -18.40 1.82
N THR A 168 6.56 -17.36 2.66
CA THR A 168 5.53 -17.01 3.67
C THR A 168 4.22 -16.64 2.97
N LEU A 169 4.31 -15.76 1.96
CA LEU A 169 3.18 -15.35 1.15
C LEU A 169 2.51 -16.54 0.47
N THR A 170 3.32 -17.47 -0.05
CA THR A 170 2.82 -18.68 -0.71
C THR A 170 2.06 -19.58 0.26
N TRP A 171 2.63 -19.84 1.44
CA TRP A 171 1.96 -20.65 2.47
C TRP A 171 0.63 -20.03 2.90
N TRP A 172 0.62 -18.72 3.10
CA TRP A 172 -0.61 -18.00 3.43
C TRP A 172 -1.64 -18.07 2.28
N TYR A 173 -1.20 -17.95 1.02
CA TYR A 173 -2.05 -18.09 -0.15
C TYR A 173 -2.62 -19.51 -0.31
N GLN A 174 -1.85 -20.54 0.01
CA GLN A 174 -2.35 -21.92 -0.03
C GLN A 174 -3.46 -22.17 0.98
N ASP A 175 -3.37 -21.56 2.17
CA ASP A 175 -4.39 -21.71 3.21
C ASP A 175 -5.63 -20.85 2.92
N CYS A 176 -5.43 -19.54 2.68
CA CYS A 176 -6.51 -18.55 2.65
C CYS A 176 -6.83 -17.98 1.27
N GLY A 177 -6.01 -18.31 0.26
CA GLY A 177 -6.06 -17.69 -1.06
C GLY A 177 -6.98 -18.39 -2.06
N HIS A 178 -7.47 -17.61 -3.03
CA HIS A 178 -8.27 -18.10 -4.14
C HIS A 178 -8.01 -17.27 -5.40
N LEU A 179 -7.86 -17.95 -6.53
CA LEU A 179 -7.78 -17.33 -7.86
C LEU A 179 -9.12 -17.52 -8.57
N LYS A 180 -9.77 -16.41 -8.91
CA LYS A 180 -10.97 -16.41 -9.73
C LYS A 180 -10.60 -16.16 -11.18
N VAL A 181 -11.02 -17.08 -12.05
CA VAL A 181 -10.78 -17.06 -13.50
C VAL A 181 -12.14 -17.10 -14.19
N LYS A 182 -12.30 -16.30 -15.27
CA LYS A 182 -13.50 -16.33 -16.11
C LYS A 182 -13.54 -17.59 -16.97
N ASP A 183 -14.71 -17.89 -17.53
CA ASP A 183 -14.89 -19.06 -18.41
C ASP A 183 -13.94 -19.08 -19.61
N ASN A 184 -13.56 -17.90 -20.12
CA ASN A 184 -12.60 -17.76 -21.22
C ASN A 184 -11.11 -17.84 -20.79
N GLY A 185 -10.83 -18.22 -19.54
CA GLY A 185 -9.48 -18.32 -18.97
C GLY A 185 -8.89 -16.99 -18.47
N THR A 186 -9.55 -15.85 -18.67
CA THR A 186 -9.03 -14.55 -18.24
C THR A 186 -9.04 -14.45 -16.71
N LEU A 187 -7.91 -14.06 -16.11
CA LEU A 187 -7.81 -13.77 -14.68
C LEU A 187 -8.77 -12.64 -14.29
N GLU A 188 -9.65 -12.90 -13.33
CA GLU A 188 -10.65 -11.93 -12.87
C GLU A 188 -10.19 -11.21 -11.60
N LYS A 189 -9.81 -11.98 -10.58
CA LYS A 189 -9.29 -11.46 -9.32
C LYS A 189 -8.58 -12.53 -8.51
N LEU A 190 -7.62 -12.11 -7.70
CA LEU A 190 -7.01 -12.92 -6.65
C LEU A 190 -7.49 -12.42 -5.29
N ILE A 191 -7.85 -13.35 -4.42
CA ILE A 191 -8.45 -13.08 -3.11
C ILE A 191 -7.60 -13.75 -2.04
N LEU A 192 -7.29 -13.03 -0.97
CA LEU A 192 -6.85 -13.58 0.30
C LEU A 192 -7.99 -13.39 1.31
N SER A 193 -8.48 -14.49 1.86
CA SER A 193 -9.54 -14.49 2.88
C SER A 193 -8.95 -14.01 4.20
N THR A 194 -9.32 -12.81 4.62
CA THR A 194 -8.73 -12.08 5.75
C THR A 194 -9.78 -11.54 6.72
N GLU A 195 -10.98 -12.13 6.70
CA GLU A 195 -12.18 -11.66 7.40
C GLU A 195 -12.03 -11.69 8.93
N GLN A 196 -11.04 -12.44 9.44
CA GLN A 196 -10.71 -12.51 10.85
C GLN A 196 -9.98 -11.27 11.40
N TRP A 197 -9.45 -10.42 10.52
CA TRP A 197 -8.68 -9.23 10.90
C TRP A 197 -9.55 -7.98 10.91
N THR A 198 -9.22 -7.05 11.81
CA THR A 198 -9.87 -5.74 11.88
C THR A 198 -9.47 -4.85 10.70
N ASP A 199 -10.23 -3.78 10.46
CA ASP A 199 -9.94 -2.88 9.34
C ASP A 199 -8.57 -2.20 9.51
N GLU A 200 -8.19 -1.84 10.73
CA GLU A 200 -6.87 -1.31 11.07
C GLU A 200 -5.76 -2.31 10.68
N GLU A 201 -5.93 -3.58 11.04
CA GLU A 201 -4.98 -4.66 10.73
C GLU A 201 -4.88 -4.96 9.24
N LEU A 202 -6.00 -4.90 8.51
CA LEU A 202 -5.99 -5.05 7.05
C LEU A 202 -5.23 -3.92 6.36
N ARG A 203 -5.33 -2.68 6.86
CA ARG A 203 -4.51 -1.56 6.36
C ARG A 203 -3.02 -1.78 6.63
N LEU A 204 -2.68 -2.37 7.77
CA LEU A 204 -1.29 -2.77 8.06
C LEU A 204 -0.81 -3.89 7.13
N LEU A 205 -1.65 -4.87 6.81
CA LEU A 205 -1.33 -5.90 5.82
C LEU A 205 -1.16 -5.32 4.42
N GLN A 206 -2.02 -4.41 3.97
CA GLN A 206 -1.82 -3.69 2.69
C GLN A 206 -0.46 -3.00 2.66
N TYR A 207 -0.06 -2.33 3.75
CA TYR A 207 1.26 -1.73 3.88
C TYR A 207 2.40 -2.76 3.77
N VAL A 208 2.29 -3.91 4.46
CA VAL A 208 3.30 -4.97 4.36
C VAL A 208 3.40 -5.49 2.92
N MET A 209 2.26 -5.82 2.29
CA MET A 209 2.22 -6.34 0.92
C MET A 209 2.85 -5.38 -0.08
N ASN A 210 2.56 -4.08 0.06
CA ASN A 210 3.15 -3.06 -0.78
C ASN A 210 4.65 -2.87 -0.51
N SER A 211 5.04 -2.74 0.76
CA SER A 211 6.45 -2.52 1.13
C SER A 211 7.39 -3.69 0.79
N LYS A 212 6.86 -4.92 0.72
CA LYS A 212 7.65 -6.13 0.46
C LYS A 212 7.60 -6.60 -0.98
N PHE A 213 6.44 -6.50 -1.62
CA PHE A 213 6.19 -7.09 -2.93
C PHE A 213 5.72 -6.06 -3.96
N ASN A 214 5.62 -4.78 -3.59
CA ASN A 214 5.07 -3.71 -4.42
C ASN A 214 3.64 -4.00 -4.91
N LEU A 215 2.89 -4.81 -4.18
CA LEU A 215 1.51 -5.20 -4.51
C LEU A 215 0.50 -4.30 -3.79
N LEU A 216 -0.42 -3.73 -4.57
CA LEU A 216 -1.46 -2.82 -4.12
C LEU A 216 -2.79 -3.58 -4.01
N PHE A 217 -2.97 -4.29 -2.90
CA PHE A 217 -4.24 -4.95 -2.58
C PHE A 217 -5.31 -3.91 -2.26
N ALA A 218 -6.56 -4.18 -2.66
CA ALA A 218 -7.75 -3.50 -2.16
C ALA A 218 -8.37 -4.31 -1.01
N ILE A 219 -9.18 -3.65 -0.16
CA ILE A 219 -10.04 -4.32 0.83
C ILE A 219 -11.47 -4.28 0.29
N ASP A 220 -12.14 -5.42 0.20
CA ASP A 220 -13.53 -5.48 -0.23
C ASP A 220 -14.53 -5.37 0.94
N GLY A 221 -15.82 -5.34 0.62
CA GLY A 221 -16.89 -5.26 1.63
C GLY A 221 -16.99 -6.48 2.57
N GLN A 222 -16.28 -7.58 2.27
CA GLN A 222 -16.19 -8.75 3.13
C GLN A 222 -14.90 -8.76 3.96
N LYS A 223 -14.12 -7.68 3.97
CA LYS A 223 -12.84 -7.59 4.71
C LYS A 223 -11.75 -8.52 4.16
N ARG A 224 -11.76 -8.74 2.85
CA ARG A 224 -10.75 -9.55 2.14
C ARG A 224 -9.76 -8.68 1.39
N LEU A 225 -8.51 -9.12 1.32
CA LEU A 225 -7.52 -8.49 0.44
C LEU A 225 -7.69 -9.02 -0.98
N ILE A 226 -7.83 -8.12 -1.96
CA ILE A 226 -8.08 -8.48 -3.36
C ILE A 226 -7.12 -7.76 -4.33
N LEU A 227 -6.62 -8.49 -5.31
CA LEU A 227 -6.03 -7.93 -6.54
C LEU A 227 -7.03 -8.14 -7.68
N TYR A 228 -7.37 -7.06 -8.38
CA TYR A 228 -8.23 -7.10 -9.58
C TYR A 228 -7.45 -7.04 -10.88
N ASP A 229 -6.24 -6.50 -10.80
CA ASP A 229 -5.46 -6.19 -11.97
C ASP A 229 -4.59 -7.38 -12.43
N GLN A 230 -4.55 -7.63 -13.74
CA GLN A 230 -3.87 -8.80 -14.29
C GLN A 230 -2.35 -8.76 -14.16
N LEU A 231 -1.71 -7.58 -14.27
CA LEU A 231 -0.27 -7.45 -14.05
C LEU A 231 0.09 -7.85 -12.62
N GLN A 232 -0.65 -7.32 -11.64
CA GLN A 232 -0.42 -7.64 -10.23
C GLN A 232 -0.71 -9.10 -9.91
N ILE A 233 -1.79 -9.67 -10.48
CA ILE A 233 -2.11 -11.09 -10.28
C ILE A 233 -1.02 -11.97 -10.91
N LYS A 234 -0.61 -11.72 -12.16
CA LYS A 234 0.45 -12.51 -12.83
C LYS A 234 1.77 -12.40 -12.09
N TYR A 235 2.13 -11.20 -11.65
CA TYR A 235 3.33 -11.01 -10.84
C TYR A 235 3.23 -11.74 -9.49
N PHE A 236 2.08 -11.65 -8.79
CA PHE A 236 1.83 -12.44 -7.58
C PHE A 236 2.01 -13.94 -7.85
N LEU A 237 1.42 -14.46 -8.92
CA LEU A 237 1.55 -15.87 -9.31
C LEU A 237 3.00 -16.24 -9.59
N SER A 238 3.79 -15.36 -10.22
CA SER A 238 5.22 -15.59 -10.44
C SER A 238 6.03 -15.70 -9.13
N ILE A 239 5.64 -14.96 -8.09
CA ILE A 239 6.26 -15.03 -6.75
C ILE A 239 5.92 -16.36 -6.07
N VAL A 240 4.64 -16.78 -6.11
CA VAL A 240 4.18 -17.92 -5.32
C VAL A 240 4.41 -19.26 -6.00
N THR A 241 4.32 -19.34 -7.33
CA THR A 241 4.38 -20.61 -8.09
C THR A 241 5.56 -21.51 -7.71
N PRO A 242 6.79 -21.01 -7.55
CA PRO A 242 7.93 -21.85 -7.16
C PRO A 242 7.75 -22.58 -5.81
N TRP A 243 6.87 -22.09 -4.94
CA TRP A 243 6.68 -22.58 -3.57
C TRP A 243 5.34 -23.29 -3.36
N ILE A 244 4.52 -23.41 -4.41
CA ILE A 244 3.20 -24.05 -4.33
C ILE A 244 3.36 -25.57 -4.26
N HIS A 245 2.75 -26.17 -3.24
CA HIS A 245 2.59 -27.60 -3.12
C HIS A 245 1.67 -28.12 -4.25
N PRO A 246 1.97 -29.27 -4.90
CA PRO A 246 1.22 -29.78 -6.05
C PRO A 246 -0.29 -29.89 -5.84
N LEU A 247 -0.73 -30.20 -4.62
CA LEU A 247 -2.15 -30.21 -4.23
C LEU A 247 -2.90 -28.90 -4.56
N PHE A 248 -2.20 -27.77 -4.56
CA PHE A 248 -2.76 -26.44 -4.83
C PHE A 248 -2.41 -25.91 -6.23
N ALA A 249 -1.92 -26.74 -7.15
CA ALA A 249 -1.61 -26.31 -8.52
C ALA A 249 -2.80 -25.61 -9.21
N TYR A 250 -4.03 -26.02 -8.89
CA TYR A 250 -5.25 -25.38 -9.37
C TYR A 250 -5.39 -23.90 -8.95
N LYS A 251 -4.75 -23.47 -7.85
CA LYS A 251 -4.76 -22.08 -7.36
C LYS A 251 -3.82 -21.16 -8.13
N VAL A 252 -2.94 -21.70 -8.98
CA VAL A 252 -1.96 -20.90 -9.76
C VAL A 252 -2.08 -21.13 -11.26
N LYS A 253 -3.21 -21.67 -11.71
CA LYS A 253 -3.46 -21.91 -13.13
C LYS A 253 -3.60 -20.59 -13.89
N ASP A 254 -2.49 -20.11 -14.46
CA ASP A 254 -2.45 -18.97 -15.38
C ASP A 254 -2.54 -19.48 -16.82
N LEU A 255 -3.72 -19.41 -17.41
CA LEU A 255 -3.90 -19.64 -18.83
C LEU A 255 -3.53 -18.34 -19.55
N ALA A 256 -2.44 -18.35 -20.32
CA ALA A 256 -2.08 -17.23 -21.19
C ALA A 256 -3.17 -17.06 -22.25
N VAL A 257 -4.18 -16.23 -21.96
CA VAL A 257 -5.28 -15.97 -22.89
C VAL A 257 -4.82 -14.96 -23.93
N HIS A 258 -4.58 -15.46 -25.14
CA HIS A 258 -4.26 -14.65 -26.31
C HIS A 258 -5.53 -13.97 -26.85
N LYS A 259 -5.68 -12.68 -26.54
CA LYS A 259 -6.78 -11.86 -27.06
C LYS A 259 -6.37 -11.28 -28.42
N PRO A 260 -7.12 -11.52 -29.50
CA PRO A 260 -6.77 -10.97 -30.79
C PRO A 260 -6.75 -9.44 -30.73
N VAL A 261 -5.68 -8.85 -31.23
CA VAL A 261 -5.54 -7.40 -31.37
C VAL A 261 -6.06 -7.01 -32.74
N SER A 262 -7.00 -6.07 -32.81
CA SER A 262 -7.54 -5.62 -34.10
C SER A 262 -6.49 -4.85 -34.92
N LYS A 263 -6.50 -5.05 -36.25
CA LYS A 263 -5.66 -4.29 -37.19
C LYS A 263 -5.77 -2.79 -36.99
N ARG A 264 -6.99 -2.25 -36.84
CA ARG A 264 -7.23 -0.86 -36.46
C ARG A 264 -7.58 -0.79 -34.98
N THR A 265 -6.78 -0.08 -34.19
CA THR A 265 -6.98 0.05 -32.75
C THR A 265 -6.70 1.47 -32.26
N THR A 266 -7.00 1.74 -31.00
CA THR A 266 -6.68 3.00 -30.33
C THR A 266 -5.66 2.76 -29.23
N ILE A 267 -4.52 3.46 -29.33
CA ILE A 267 -3.47 3.44 -28.31
C ILE A 267 -3.52 4.78 -27.57
N ARG A 268 -3.64 4.72 -26.25
CA ARG A 268 -3.62 5.90 -25.37
C ARG A 268 -2.22 6.05 -24.81
N LEU A 269 -1.57 7.19 -25.06
CA LEU A 269 -0.23 7.48 -24.58
C LEU A 269 -0.20 8.82 -23.86
N PRO A 270 0.67 8.98 -22.86
CA PRO A 270 0.86 10.27 -22.19
C PRO A 270 1.24 11.41 -23.16
N ASN A 271 0.77 12.63 -22.89
CA ASN A 271 0.93 13.79 -23.79
C ASN A 271 2.39 14.17 -24.07
N GLN A 272 3.32 13.87 -23.15
CA GLN A 272 4.73 14.11 -23.38
C GLN A 272 5.31 13.21 -24.48
N ILE A 273 4.62 12.15 -24.91
CA ILE A 273 4.99 11.34 -26.07
C ILE A 273 4.28 11.95 -27.30
N SER A 274 4.96 12.91 -27.94
CA SER A 274 4.52 13.53 -29.19
C SER A 274 4.89 12.64 -30.37
N ILE A 275 3.90 12.28 -31.18
CA ILE A 275 4.06 11.34 -32.30
C ILE A 275 3.45 11.94 -33.58
N PRO A 276 4.25 12.61 -34.42
CA PRO A 276 3.77 13.24 -35.66
C PRO A 276 3.17 12.26 -36.67
N ALA A 277 3.68 11.03 -36.74
CA ALA A 277 3.18 9.97 -37.62
C ALA A 277 2.78 8.72 -36.81
N PRO A 278 1.63 8.74 -36.11
CA PRO A 278 1.27 7.74 -35.10
C PRO A 278 1.36 6.29 -35.57
N THR A 279 0.81 5.99 -36.74
CA THR A 279 0.82 4.62 -37.27
C THR A 279 2.25 4.14 -37.55
N LYS A 280 3.08 4.95 -38.18
CA LYS A 280 4.45 4.56 -38.56
C LYS A 280 5.31 4.37 -37.31
N GLU A 281 5.34 5.37 -36.44
CA GLU A 281 6.22 5.40 -35.28
C GLU A 281 5.82 4.35 -34.22
N ILE A 282 4.52 4.17 -33.96
CA ILE A 282 4.07 3.13 -33.01
C ILE A 282 4.44 1.74 -33.52
N ASN A 283 4.25 1.45 -34.82
CA ASN A 283 4.66 0.16 -35.37
C ASN A 283 6.17 -0.06 -35.26
N GLN A 284 6.98 0.97 -35.51
CA GLN A 284 8.44 0.89 -35.36
C GLN A 284 8.85 0.60 -33.90
N MET A 285 8.24 1.30 -32.93
CA MET A 285 8.52 1.08 -31.50
C MET A 285 8.11 -0.32 -31.02
N ILE A 286 6.96 -0.82 -31.47
CA ILE A 286 6.52 -2.18 -31.13
C ILE A 286 7.49 -3.20 -31.72
N GLN A 287 7.81 -3.07 -33.01
CA GLN A 287 8.69 -4.00 -33.71
C GLN A 287 10.07 -4.09 -33.06
N GLN A 288 10.60 -2.96 -32.58
CA GLN A 288 11.92 -2.90 -31.98
C GLN A 288 11.96 -3.40 -30.52
N TYR A 289 10.93 -3.12 -29.71
CA TYR A 289 11.02 -3.26 -28.26
C TYR A 289 9.99 -4.21 -27.63
N ALA A 290 8.86 -4.52 -28.27
CA ALA A 290 7.78 -5.22 -27.59
C ALA A 290 8.17 -6.63 -27.13
N SER A 291 8.91 -7.38 -27.96
CA SER A 291 9.30 -8.76 -27.66
C SER A 291 10.27 -8.91 -26.48
N SER A 292 10.97 -7.83 -26.09
CA SER A 292 11.88 -7.83 -24.92
C SER A 292 11.15 -7.54 -23.60
N ILE A 293 9.89 -7.10 -23.65
CA ILE A 293 9.14 -6.72 -22.46
C ILE A 293 8.81 -7.96 -21.63
N GLN A 294 9.36 -7.99 -20.43
CA GLN A 294 9.07 -8.98 -19.40
C GLN A 294 8.80 -8.27 -18.09
N VAL A 295 7.94 -8.85 -17.26
CA VAL A 295 7.70 -8.38 -15.90
C VAL A 295 8.62 -9.14 -14.97
N THR A 296 9.50 -8.43 -14.29
CA THR A 296 10.49 -8.96 -13.36
C THR A 296 10.39 -8.24 -12.02
N SER A 297 11.04 -8.76 -10.97
CA SER A 297 11.15 -8.06 -9.69
C SER A 297 11.74 -6.65 -9.81
N ASN A 298 12.64 -6.42 -10.77
CA ASN A 298 13.36 -5.16 -10.93
C ASN A 298 12.50 -4.06 -11.58
N ASN A 299 11.56 -4.40 -12.46
CA ASN A 299 10.74 -3.41 -13.16
C ASN A 299 9.27 -3.39 -12.72
N PHE A 300 8.79 -4.42 -12.01
CA PHE A 300 7.40 -4.52 -11.59
C PHE A 300 6.96 -3.31 -10.76
N GLN A 301 7.79 -2.83 -9.83
CA GLN A 301 7.47 -1.65 -9.02
C GLN A 301 7.14 -0.44 -9.88
N ARG A 302 7.98 -0.14 -10.89
CA ARG A 302 7.77 0.97 -11.81
C ARG A 302 6.49 0.79 -12.62
N LEU A 303 6.31 -0.39 -13.21
CA LEU A 303 5.14 -0.71 -14.04
C LEU A 303 3.84 -0.62 -13.23
N ASN A 304 3.83 -1.18 -12.02
CA ASN A 304 2.64 -1.19 -11.17
C ASN A 304 2.30 0.22 -10.68
N TYR A 305 3.31 0.99 -10.24
CA TYR A 305 3.08 2.34 -9.72
C TYR A 305 2.78 3.37 -10.80
N ALA A 306 3.17 3.14 -12.06
CA ALA A 306 2.77 3.99 -13.19
C ALA A 306 1.24 4.05 -13.36
N ARG A 307 0.51 3.04 -12.89
CA ARG A 307 -0.95 2.99 -12.95
C ARG A 307 -1.67 3.83 -11.90
N GLN A 308 -0.94 4.25 -10.86
CA GLN A 308 -1.45 5.22 -9.89
C GLN A 308 -1.28 6.66 -10.39
N GLU A 309 -0.68 6.85 -11.56
CA GLU A 309 -0.42 8.16 -12.14
C GLU A 309 -1.59 8.61 -13.01
N ASN A 310 -2.17 9.76 -12.69
CA ASN A 310 -3.17 10.40 -13.52
C ASN A 310 -2.49 11.38 -14.50
N ASN A 311 -1.82 10.82 -15.51
CA ASN A 311 -1.19 11.61 -16.56
C ASN A 311 -2.22 11.99 -17.63
N GLU A 312 -2.12 13.23 -18.12
CA GLU A 312 -2.83 13.60 -19.35
C GLU A 312 -2.31 12.79 -20.54
N SER A 313 -3.19 12.53 -21.50
CA SER A 313 -2.93 11.54 -22.53
C SER A 313 -3.69 11.81 -23.82
N THR A 314 -3.07 11.46 -24.94
CA THR A 314 -3.64 11.53 -26.26
C THR A 314 -4.05 10.14 -26.75
N ARG A 315 -5.15 10.08 -27.50
CA ARG A 315 -5.65 8.85 -28.13
C ARG A 315 -5.21 8.84 -29.59
N TYR A 316 -4.43 7.83 -29.97
CA TYR A 316 -3.94 7.65 -31.32
C TYR A 316 -4.67 6.46 -31.96
N GLN A 317 -5.36 6.71 -33.08
CA GLN A 317 -5.92 5.64 -33.89
C GLN A 317 -4.86 5.16 -34.88
N VAL A 318 -4.52 3.88 -34.82
CA VAL A 318 -3.41 3.30 -35.60
C VAL A 318 -3.82 2.03 -36.33
N SER A 319 -3.17 1.78 -37.46
CA SER A 319 -3.24 0.52 -38.19
C SER A 319 -1.96 -0.29 -37.91
N LEU A 320 -2.09 -1.40 -37.19
CA LEU A 320 -0.97 -2.27 -36.83
C LEU A 320 -0.65 -3.27 -37.94
N THR A 321 0.63 -3.63 -38.10
CA THR A 321 1.02 -4.79 -38.92
C THR A 321 0.60 -6.09 -38.23
N GLU A 322 0.58 -7.21 -38.97
CA GLU A 322 0.20 -8.51 -38.40
C GLU A 322 1.23 -9.00 -37.36
N GLU A 323 2.52 -8.77 -37.61
CA GLU A 323 3.60 -9.11 -36.68
C GLU A 323 3.45 -8.34 -35.37
N ASN A 324 3.13 -7.05 -35.45
CA ASN A 324 2.94 -6.21 -34.28
C ASN A 324 1.65 -6.56 -33.51
N GLN A 325 0.58 -6.98 -34.19
CA GLN A 325 -0.61 -7.53 -33.52
C GLN A 325 -0.26 -8.78 -32.71
N HIS A 326 0.53 -9.69 -33.29
CA HIS A 326 0.97 -10.91 -32.61
C HIS A 326 1.90 -10.60 -31.43
N ALA A 327 2.87 -9.70 -31.60
CA ALA A 327 3.77 -9.27 -30.54
C ALA A 327 3.00 -8.68 -29.34
N LEU A 328 2.09 -7.73 -29.60
CA LEU A 328 1.26 -7.13 -28.55
C LEU A 328 0.36 -8.15 -27.85
N CYS A 329 -0.27 -9.06 -28.60
CA CYS A 329 -1.10 -10.13 -28.06
C CYS A 329 -0.29 -11.03 -27.12
N SER A 330 0.91 -11.43 -27.54
CA SER A 330 1.80 -12.28 -26.75
C SER A 330 2.25 -11.59 -25.46
N VAL A 331 2.72 -10.34 -25.54
CA VAL A 331 3.14 -9.56 -24.37
C VAL A 331 1.98 -9.31 -23.42
N GLN A 332 0.80 -8.97 -23.92
CA GLN A 332 -0.39 -8.80 -23.08
C GLN A 332 -0.75 -10.11 -22.35
N ALA A 333 -0.73 -11.24 -23.05
CA ALA A 333 -1.05 -12.54 -22.48
C ALA A 333 -0.05 -12.97 -21.40
N SER A 334 1.25 -12.66 -21.56
CA SER A 334 2.29 -13.03 -20.59
C SER A 334 2.42 -12.06 -19.42
N THR A 335 2.15 -10.77 -19.62
CA THR A 335 2.42 -9.73 -18.61
C THR A 335 1.16 -9.18 -17.93
N GLY A 336 -0.01 -9.26 -18.56
CA GLY A 336 -1.23 -8.59 -18.09
C GLY A 336 -1.22 -7.07 -18.31
N LEU A 337 -0.27 -6.54 -19.08
CA LEU A 337 -0.27 -5.13 -19.51
C LEU A 337 -1.32 -4.88 -20.58
N THR A 338 -1.90 -3.68 -20.57
CA THR A 338 -2.77 -3.20 -21.64
C THR A 338 -1.94 -2.80 -22.87
N LEU A 339 -2.57 -2.70 -24.05
CA LEU A 339 -1.88 -2.29 -25.27
C LEU A 339 -1.19 -0.92 -25.13
N GLY A 340 -1.86 0.03 -24.46
CA GLY A 340 -1.29 1.36 -24.19
C GLY A 340 -0.05 1.30 -23.32
N GLU A 341 -0.08 0.47 -22.27
CA GLU A 341 1.07 0.30 -21.36
C GLU A 341 2.24 -0.40 -22.03
N ILE A 342 1.99 -1.38 -22.90
CA ILE A 342 3.04 -2.05 -23.68
C ILE A 342 3.72 -1.04 -24.60
N VAL A 343 2.95 -0.26 -25.35
CA VAL A 343 3.51 0.76 -26.26
C VAL A 343 4.24 1.85 -25.48
N GLN A 344 3.68 2.30 -24.34
CA GLN A 344 4.35 3.26 -23.46
C GLN A 344 5.68 2.70 -22.94
N GLU A 345 5.75 1.41 -22.60
CA GLU A 345 6.99 0.75 -22.20
C GLU A 345 8.02 0.69 -23.33
N CYS A 346 7.60 0.45 -24.58
CA CYS A 346 8.50 0.55 -25.74
C CYS A 346 9.13 1.95 -25.84
N PHE A 347 8.33 3.01 -25.73
CA PHE A 347 8.83 4.39 -25.73
C PHE A 347 9.72 4.68 -24.52
N HIS A 348 9.42 4.11 -23.35
CA HIS A 348 10.25 4.24 -22.16
C HIS A 348 11.63 3.62 -22.39
N GLN A 349 11.72 2.39 -22.90
CA GLN A 349 12.99 1.74 -23.23
C GLN A 349 13.81 2.54 -24.24
N HIS A 350 13.16 3.06 -25.29
CA HIS A 350 13.81 3.94 -26.26
C HIS A 350 14.39 5.18 -25.60
N ASN A 351 13.58 5.87 -24.78
CA ASN A 351 14.00 7.08 -24.07
C ASN A 351 15.10 6.80 -23.02
N SER A 352 15.15 5.62 -22.42
CA SER A 352 16.24 5.23 -21.52
C SER A 352 17.59 5.08 -22.24
N ILE A 353 17.58 4.60 -23.50
CA ILE A 353 18.78 4.45 -24.33
C ILE A 353 19.20 5.79 -24.92
N SER A 354 18.24 6.53 -25.46
CA SER A 354 18.44 7.83 -26.10
C SER A 354 17.50 8.87 -25.47
N PRO A 355 17.87 9.43 -24.29
CA PRO A 355 17.04 10.40 -23.59
C PRO A 355 16.73 11.62 -24.44
N ARG A 356 15.44 11.93 -24.58
CA ARG A 356 14.99 13.17 -25.22
C ARG A 356 15.42 14.37 -24.37
N PRO A 357 15.84 15.49 -24.97
CA PRO A 357 16.24 16.66 -24.21
C PRO A 357 15.04 17.32 -23.50
N LEU A 358 15.22 17.78 -22.27
CA LEU A 358 14.26 18.60 -21.54
C LEU A 358 14.51 20.09 -21.80
N ASN A 359 13.57 20.70 -22.51
CA ASN A 359 13.55 22.13 -22.80
C ASN A 359 12.54 22.88 -21.93
N THR A 360 11.38 22.28 -21.71
CA THR A 360 10.23 22.84 -20.99
C THR A 360 9.59 21.79 -20.09
N LEU A 361 8.68 22.20 -19.22
CA LEU A 361 7.94 21.26 -18.37
C LEU A 361 7.09 20.29 -19.20
N ASP A 362 6.62 20.70 -20.39
CA ASP A 362 5.79 19.89 -21.28
C ASP A 362 6.52 18.67 -21.86
N ASP A 363 7.85 18.63 -21.76
CA ASP A 363 8.65 17.45 -22.13
C ASP A 363 8.51 16.30 -21.11
N LEU A 364 7.87 16.57 -19.97
CA LEU A 364 7.62 15.63 -18.87
C LEU A 364 6.13 15.30 -18.76
N SER A 365 5.82 14.12 -18.23
CA SER A 365 4.44 13.78 -17.88
C SER A 365 3.89 14.68 -16.76
N THR A 366 2.56 14.83 -16.66
CA THR A 366 1.91 15.60 -15.58
C THR A 366 2.41 15.18 -14.18
N THR A 367 2.55 13.88 -13.95
CA THR A 367 3.11 13.34 -12.70
C THR A 367 4.58 13.72 -12.51
N GLN A 368 5.40 13.60 -13.57
CA GLN A 368 6.81 13.98 -13.52
C GLN A 368 7.01 15.48 -13.26
N GLN A 369 6.24 16.34 -13.94
CA GLN A 369 6.21 17.78 -13.68
C GLN A 369 5.87 18.05 -12.21
N SER A 370 4.85 17.39 -11.68
CA SER A 370 4.39 17.58 -10.30
C SER A 370 5.41 17.13 -9.26
N ILE A 371 6.05 15.97 -9.46
CA ILE A 371 7.14 15.48 -8.59
C ILE A 371 8.35 16.40 -8.70
N MET A 372 8.69 16.87 -9.89
CA MET A 372 9.82 17.77 -10.12
C MET A 372 9.61 19.11 -9.42
N LEU A 373 8.48 19.78 -9.66
CA LEU A 373 8.16 21.06 -9.03
C LEU A 373 8.03 20.90 -7.52
N GLY A 374 7.37 19.84 -7.04
CA GLY A 374 7.28 19.55 -5.61
C GLY A 374 8.65 19.32 -4.97
N SER A 375 9.55 18.62 -5.66
CA SER A 375 10.93 18.43 -5.20
C SER A 375 11.72 19.73 -5.23
N ILE A 376 11.58 20.55 -6.28
CA ILE A 376 12.22 21.86 -6.35
C ILE A 376 11.68 22.77 -5.25
N ILE A 377 10.42 22.70 -4.85
CA ILE A 377 9.91 23.49 -3.72
C ILE A 377 10.51 22.98 -2.40
N GLY A 378 10.58 21.66 -2.24
CA GLY A 378 11.17 20.98 -1.08
C GLY A 378 12.70 20.92 -1.09
N ASP A 379 13.24 19.70 -0.98
CA ASP A 379 14.66 19.41 -0.75
C ASP A 379 15.55 19.72 -1.98
N GLY A 380 14.96 19.80 -3.17
CA GLY A 380 15.67 19.97 -4.45
C GLY A 380 16.29 21.37 -4.62
N MET A 381 17.47 21.38 -5.23
CA MET A 381 18.21 22.59 -5.59
C MET A 381 18.52 22.62 -7.08
N LEU A 382 18.48 23.82 -7.67
CA LEU A 382 18.95 24.06 -9.03
C LEU A 382 20.30 24.79 -8.98
N THR A 383 21.37 24.11 -9.38
CA THR A 383 22.74 24.61 -9.29
C THR A 383 23.21 25.19 -10.62
N HIS A 384 24.12 26.17 -10.59
CA HIS A 384 24.78 26.68 -11.79
C HIS A 384 26.09 25.94 -12.04
N LEU A 385 26.33 25.57 -13.28
CA LEU A 385 27.54 24.93 -13.76
C LEU A 385 28.08 25.70 -14.97
N PRO A 386 29.35 26.14 -14.94
CA PRO A 386 29.98 26.71 -16.13
C PRO A 386 30.18 25.60 -17.17
N THR A 387 29.73 25.85 -18.39
CA THR A 387 29.92 24.95 -19.53
C THR A 387 30.88 25.57 -20.54
N LYS A 388 31.76 24.74 -21.12
CA LYS A 388 32.79 25.21 -22.06
C LYS A 388 32.20 25.89 -23.31
N THR A 389 31.00 25.47 -23.75
CA THR A 389 30.42 25.88 -25.05
C THR A 389 29.15 26.72 -24.96
N LYS A 390 28.46 26.74 -23.81
CA LYS A 390 27.14 27.39 -23.66
C LYS A 390 27.06 28.34 -22.45
N GLY A 391 28.19 28.76 -21.91
CA GLY A 391 28.24 29.64 -20.73
C GLY A 391 27.70 28.95 -19.47
N ILE A 392 27.05 29.71 -18.59
CA ILE A 392 26.51 29.19 -17.32
C ILE A 392 25.16 28.51 -17.60
N ARG A 393 25.05 27.21 -17.27
CA ARG A 393 23.80 26.44 -17.34
C ARG A 393 23.45 25.86 -15.98
N SER A 394 22.32 25.15 -15.89
CA SER A 394 21.87 24.57 -14.62
C SER A 394 21.57 23.08 -14.68
N SER A 395 21.61 22.46 -13.51
CA SER A 395 21.21 21.07 -13.26
C SER A 395 20.41 20.98 -11.96
N TYR A 396 19.61 19.93 -11.85
CA TYR A 396 19.01 19.51 -10.58
C TYR A 396 20.04 18.83 -9.69
N TYR A 397 19.95 19.08 -8.39
CA TYR A 397 20.79 18.49 -7.36
C TYR A 397 20.02 18.35 -6.04
N GLU A 398 20.16 17.20 -5.38
CA GLU A 398 19.63 16.98 -4.04
C GLU A 398 20.59 16.05 -3.25
N HIS A 399 21.07 16.54 -2.11
CA HIS A 399 21.87 15.77 -1.17
C HIS A 399 20.98 15.19 -0.08
N PHE A 400 21.21 13.95 0.34
CA PHE A 400 20.36 13.28 1.32
C PHE A 400 21.12 12.27 2.18
N SER A 401 20.53 11.87 3.31
CA SER A 401 21.11 10.85 4.18
C SER A 401 20.77 9.44 3.70
N ILE A 402 21.62 8.45 3.98
CA ILE A 402 21.36 7.05 3.60
C ILE A 402 20.00 6.51 4.12
N LYS A 403 19.49 7.05 5.23
CA LYS A 403 18.17 6.70 5.78
C LYS A 403 17.01 7.10 4.86
N GLN A 404 17.23 7.99 3.90
CA GLN A 404 16.26 8.47 2.92
C GLN A 404 16.48 7.86 1.53
N TYR A 405 17.42 6.91 1.39
CA TYR A 405 17.77 6.31 0.10
C TYR A 405 16.56 5.79 -0.67
N ASP A 406 15.69 5.00 -0.04
CA ASP A 406 14.51 4.43 -0.70
C ASP A 406 13.57 5.50 -1.27
N TYR A 407 13.43 6.63 -0.57
CA TYR A 407 12.61 7.73 -1.08
C TYR A 407 13.27 8.43 -2.27
N ARG A 408 14.60 8.59 -2.27
CA ARG A 408 15.31 9.13 -3.43
C ARG A 408 15.34 8.15 -4.60
N ALA A 409 15.38 6.84 -4.32
CA ALA A 409 15.26 5.80 -5.33
C ALA A 409 13.88 5.86 -5.99
N TRP A 410 12.83 6.12 -5.21
CA TRP A 410 11.50 6.40 -5.74
C TRP A 410 11.48 7.64 -6.66
N LYS A 411 12.09 8.77 -6.26
CA LYS A 411 12.18 9.97 -7.13
C LYS A 411 12.92 9.67 -8.44
N VAL A 412 14.07 9.00 -8.36
CA VAL A 412 14.89 8.60 -9.52
C VAL A 412 14.09 7.68 -10.45
N MET A 413 13.38 6.68 -9.91
CA MET A 413 12.51 5.81 -10.68
C MET A 413 11.41 6.59 -11.41
N LYS A 414 10.75 7.55 -10.75
CA LYS A 414 9.68 8.37 -11.33
C LYS A 414 10.19 9.34 -12.40
N LEU A 415 11.41 9.86 -12.25
CA LEU A 415 12.02 10.84 -13.15
C LEU A 415 13.10 10.23 -14.06
N HIS A 416 13.17 8.90 -14.18
CA HIS A 416 14.10 8.24 -15.08
C HIS A 416 13.76 8.57 -16.56
N PRO A 417 14.75 8.86 -17.43
CA PRO A 417 16.21 8.81 -17.22
C PRO A 417 16.85 10.15 -16.79
N TYR A 418 16.06 11.14 -16.39
CA TYR A 418 16.51 12.52 -16.19
C TYR A 418 17.21 12.75 -14.86
N LEU A 419 16.86 11.97 -13.84
CA LEU A 419 17.58 11.94 -12.55
C LEU A 419 18.35 10.63 -12.39
N THR A 420 19.55 10.74 -11.82
CA THR A 420 20.44 9.61 -11.51
C THR A 420 21.10 9.78 -10.16
N PHE A 421 21.48 8.67 -9.53
CA PHE A 421 22.36 8.70 -8.36
C PHE A 421 23.80 8.98 -8.76
N ASN A 422 24.56 9.62 -7.87
CA ASN A 422 26.02 9.56 -7.92
C ASN A 422 26.54 8.15 -7.54
N LEU A 423 27.84 7.92 -7.73
CA LEU A 423 28.48 6.62 -7.41
C LEU A 423 28.33 6.22 -5.93
N GLU A 424 28.28 7.19 -5.03
CA GLU A 424 28.18 6.96 -3.57
C GLU A 424 26.73 6.81 -3.08
N ALA A 425 25.73 7.02 -3.95
CA ALA A 425 24.31 6.95 -3.61
C ALA A 425 23.88 7.89 -2.44
N THR A 426 24.52 9.05 -2.34
CA THR A 426 24.24 10.12 -1.35
C THR A 426 23.64 11.38 -1.98
N VAL A 427 23.65 11.43 -3.32
CA VAL A 427 23.18 12.56 -4.12
C VAL A 427 22.38 12.04 -5.30
N ILE A 428 21.27 12.72 -5.61
CA ILE A 428 20.61 12.61 -6.92
C ILE A 428 20.87 13.89 -7.72
N ASN A 429 21.18 13.74 -8.99
CA ASN A 429 21.45 14.87 -9.89
C ASN A 429 20.88 14.63 -11.29
N SER A 430 20.87 15.68 -12.10
CA SER A 430 20.50 15.61 -13.52
C SER A 430 21.67 15.98 -14.43
N LYS A 431 21.53 15.64 -15.71
CA LYS A 431 22.32 16.27 -16.77
C LYS A 431 21.96 17.76 -16.90
N ILE A 432 22.86 18.52 -17.53
CA ILE A 432 22.66 19.95 -17.81
C ILE A 432 21.71 20.12 -19.01
N GLU A 433 20.54 20.69 -18.77
CA GLU A 433 19.45 20.81 -19.75
C GLU A 433 18.75 22.17 -19.66
N ASN A 434 17.98 22.51 -20.71
CA ASN A 434 17.39 23.85 -20.87
C ASN A 434 16.31 24.10 -19.82
N LEU A 435 15.50 23.08 -19.53
CA LEU A 435 14.47 23.13 -18.49
C LEU A 435 15.04 23.60 -17.15
N TRP A 436 16.17 23.02 -16.72
CA TRP A 436 16.78 23.38 -15.44
C TRP A 436 17.19 24.84 -15.40
N SER A 437 17.79 25.37 -16.48
CA SER A 437 18.16 26.78 -16.57
C SER A 437 16.95 27.71 -16.51
N ASN A 438 15.84 27.33 -17.15
CA ASN A 438 14.60 28.11 -17.15
C ASN A 438 13.98 28.15 -15.74
N LEU A 439 13.78 26.97 -15.12
CA LEU A 439 13.27 26.89 -13.75
C LEU A 439 14.19 27.60 -12.76
N GLN A 440 15.49 27.54 -12.97
CA GLN A 440 16.46 28.20 -12.10
C GLN A 440 16.33 29.72 -12.13
N ALA A 441 16.07 30.29 -13.32
CA ALA A 441 15.85 31.73 -13.48
C ALA A 441 14.56 32.19 -12.77
N GLU A 442 13.54 31.34 -12.72
CA GLU A 442 12.25 31.64 -12.09
C GLU A 442 12.28 31.44 -10.56
N PHE A 443 12.81 30.31 -10.10
CA PHE A 443 12.81 29.93 -8.67
C PHE A 443 13.89 30.63 -7.85
N TYR A 444 14.86 31.32 -8.44
CA TYR A 444 15.94 31.96 -7.69
C TYR A 444 16.15 33.41 -8.07
N SER A 445 16.17 34.29 -7.06
CA SER A 445 16.46 35.72 -7.22
C SER A 445 17.79 35.98 -7.93
N LYS A 446 17.97 37.19 -8.47
CA LYS A 446 19.31 37.72 -8.74
C LYS A 446 20.14 37.71 -7.45
N LYS A 447 21.46 37.68 -7.60
CA LYS A 447 22.40 37.76 -6.48
C LYS A 447 22.15 39.06 -5.70
N ASN A 448 22.01 38.95 -4.38
CA ASN A 448 21.95 40.10 -3.49
C ASN A 448 23.36 40.66 -3.22
N GLU A 449 23.44 41.70 -2.38
CA GLU A 449 24.69 42.34 -1.95
C GLU A 449 25.71 41.36 -1.32
N TYR A 450 25.25 40.22 -0.79
CA TYR A 450 26.08 39.16 -0.25
C TYR A 450 26.48 38.09 -1.28
N ASN A 451 26.27 38.36 -2.57
CA ASN A 451 26.52 37.42 -3.68
C ASN A 451 25.73 36.10 -3.56
N ARG A 452 24.64 36.10 -2.79
CA ARG A 452 23.76 34.94 -2.56
C ARG A 452 22.46 35.09 -3.34
N ARG A 453 21.92 33.98 -3.79
CA ARG A 453 20.60 33.91 -4.42
C ARG A 453 19.62 33.29 -3.43
N THR A 454 18.41 33.81 -3.42
CA THR A 454 17.34 33.32 -2.54
C THR A 454 16.32 32.58 -3.39
N LYS A 455 15.95 31.40 -2.93
CA LYS A 455 14.88 30.59 -3.51
C LYS A 455 13.54 31.29 -3.30
N ARG A 456 12.66 31.27 -4.29
CA ARG A 456 11.35 31.94 -4.30
C ARG A 456 10.27 30.97 -4.74
N LEU A 457 9.00 31.29 -4.46
CA LEU A 457 7.83 30.62 -5.05
C LEU A 457 7.22 31.50 -6.14
N PRO A 458 7.62 31.31 -7.40
CA PRO A 458 7.10 32.14 -8.48
C PRO A 458 5.63 31.76 -8.78
N PRO A 459 4.70 32.75 -8.84
CA PRO A 459 3.27 32.48 -8.98
C PRO A 459 2.89 31.60 -10.18
N ASN A 460 3.54 31.84 -11.33
CA ASN A 460 3.33 31.05 -12.55
C ASN A 460 3.68 29.56 -12.37
N GLN A 461 4.64 29.22 -11.51
CA GLN A 461 4.97 27.81 -11.23
C GLN A 461 4.06 27.19 -10.17
N LEU A 462 3.42 28.00 -9.31
CA LEU A 462 2.37 27.51 -8.42
C LEU A 462 1.15 27.05 -9.20
N ASP A 463 0.79 27.74 -10.30
CA ASP A 463 -0.31 27.34 -11.17
C ASP A 463 -0.05 25.98 -11.85
N ASN A 464 1.21 25.60 -12.04
CA ASN A 464 1.61 24.30 -12.57
C ASN A 464 1.52 23.16 -11.53
N LEU A 465 1.23 23.45 -10.26
CA LEU A 465 0.94 22.43 -9.24
C LEU A 465 -0.50 21.94 -9.40
N THR A 466 -0.76 21.13 -10.41
CA THR A 466 -2.12 20.69 -10.79
C THR A 466 -2.49 19.30 -10.29
N ASN A 467 -1.55 18.56 -9.71
CA ASN A 467 -1.74 17.18 -9.27
C ASN A 467 -1.26 16.97 -7.82
N VAL A 468 -1.97 16.12 -7.07
CA VAL A 468 -1.65 15.76 -5.68
C VAL A 468 -0.24 15.19 -5.49
N HIS A 469 0.41 14.67 -6.54
CA HIS A 469 1.81 14.26 -6.50
C HIS A 469 2.76 15.40 -6.10
N SER A 470 2.44 16.65 -6.44
CA SER A 470 3.22 17.82 -6.02
C SER A 470 3.15 18.01 -4.51
N LEU A 471 1.95 17.98 -3.94
CA LEU A 471 1.74 18.09 -2.49
C LEU A 471 2.34 16.92 -1.73
N ALA A 472 2.19 15.70 -2.24
CA ALA A 472 2.79 14.51 -1.65
C ALA A 472 4.32 14.65 -1.60
N THR A 473 4.94 15.13 -2.67
CA THR A 473 6.39 15.33 -2.74
C THR A 473 6.86 16.42 -1.79
N ILE A 474 6.20 17.58 -1.77
CA ILE A 474 6.49 18.67 -0.82
C ILE A 474 6.40 18.17 0.63
N TYR A 475 5.36 17.40 0.93
CA TYR A 475 5.15 16.83 2.27
C TYR A 475 6.17 15.75 2.63
N MET A 476 6.60 14.92 1.69
CA MET A 476 7.61 13.90 1.96
C MET A 476 8.99 14.53 2.20
N ASP A 477 9.33 15.59 1.48
CA ASP A 477 10.55 16.40 1.66
C ASP A 477 10.49 17.17 3.00
N ASP A 478 9.70 18.25 3.05
CA ASP A 478 9.71 19.24 4.15
C ASP A 478 8.54 19.10 5.13
N GLY A 479 7.71 18.07 4.95
CA GLY A 479 6.57 17.82 5.82
C GLY A 479 6.89 16.98 7.05
N SER A 480 6.03 17.09 8.07
CA SER A 480 6.06 16.25 9.26
C SER A 480 4.65 15.94 9.78
N LEU A 481 4.44 14.68 10.17
CA LEU A 481 3.28 14.25 10.95
C LEU A 481 3.59 14.40 12.44
N LEU A 482 3.18 15.53 13.01
CA LEU A 482 3.34 15.84 14.43
C LEU A 482 2.20 15.24 15.22
N LEU A 483 2.51 14.66 16.38
CA LEU A 483 1.51 14.07 17.26
C LEU A 483 1.55 14.76 18.62
N SER A 484 0.48 15.46 18.98
CA SER A 484 0.29 15.93 20.35
C SER A 484 -0.48 14.89 21.14
N THR A 485 -0.12 14.73 22.42
CA THR A 485 -0.69 13.68 23.26
C THR A 485 -1.28 14.27 24.53
N ARG A 486 -2.38 13.68 25.00
CA ARG A 486 -2.99 14.00 26.29
C ARG A 486 -3.33 12.71 27.01
N VAL A 487 -2.76 12.52 28.19
CA VAL A 487 -3.03 11.37 29.06
C VAL A 487 -4.12 11.75 30.07
N ASN A 488 -5.13 10.90 30.20
CA ASN A 488 -6.17 10.98 31.21
C ASN A 488 -6.06 9.74 32.10
N HIS A 489 -5.34 9.88 33.21
CA HIS A 489 -5.08 8.79 34.15
C HIS A 489 -6.36 8.25 34.79
N ASN A 490 -7.32 9.12 35.12
CA ASN A 490 -8.58 8.74 35.77
C ASN A 490 -9.40 7.75 34.92
N HIS A 491 -9.35 7.90 33.59
CA HIS A 491 -10.11 7.06 32.66
C HIS A 491 -9.23 6.05 31.92
N LYS A 492 -7.93 5.96 32.27
CA LYS A 492 -6.93 5.17 31.54
C LYS A 492 -7.02 5.39 30.02
N LYS A 493 -7.11 6.65 29.58
CA LYS A 493 -7.24 7.02 28.16
C LYS A 493 -6.08 7.90 27.73
N ILE A 494 -5.53 7.64 26.55
CA ILE A 494 -4.50 8.46 25.91
C ILE A 494 -5.08 8.96 24.61
N TYR A 495 -5.02 10.26 24.40
CA TYR A 495 -5.52 10.89 23.20
C TYR A 495 -4.38 11.38 22.33
N ILE A 496 -4.35 10.94 21.07
CA ILE A 496 -3.40 11.39 20.07
C ILE A 496 -4.11 12.36 19.12
N THR A 497 -3.55 13.55 18.96
CA THR A 497 -4.01 14.54 17.99
C THR A 497 -2.93 14.71 16.93
N PRO A 498 -3.15 14.21 15.70
CA PRO A 498 -2.21 14.42 14.62
C PRO A 498 -2.35 15.83 14.04
N HIS A 499 -1.22 16.35 13.56
CA HIS A 499 -1.08 17.61 12.85
C HIS A 499 -0.07 17.43 11.73
N ILE A 500 -0.36 18.00 10.57
CA ILE A 500 0.59 18.16 9.47
C ILE A 500 1.27 19.51 9.62
N ALA A 501 2.59 19.55 9.50
CA ALA A 501 3.37 20.77 9.33
C ALA A 501 4.20 20.67 8.04
N LEU A 502 4.25 21.74 7.24
CA LEU A 502 5.13 21.90 6.09
C LEU A 502 6.16 22.97 6.43
N TYR A 503 7.40 22.55 6.67
CA TYR A 503 8.50 23.40 7.09
C TYR A 503 9.18 24.08 5.89
N LEU A 504 8.45 25.02 5.31
CA LEU A 504 8.86 25.78 4.14
C LEU A 504 9.35 27.20 4.53
N GLN A 505 10.07 27.32 5.64
CA GLN A 505 10.48 28.63 6.21
C GLN A 505 11.49 29.38 5.33
N CYS A 506 11.99 28.75 4.27
CA CYS A 506 12.80 29.41 3.24
C CYS A 506 11.99 30.38 2.38
N PHE A 507 10.66 30.34 2.41
CA PHE A 507 9.76 31.24 1.69
C PHE A 507 9.09 32.26 2.62
N THR A 508 8.71 33.40 2.06
CA THR A 508 8.08 34.52 2.78
C THR A 508 6.60 34.24 3.11
N PHE A 509 6.01 35.09 3.96
CA PHE A 509 4.59 35.00 4.30
C PHE A 509 3.67 35.06 3.07
N ASP A 510 3.97 35.96 2.13
CA ASP A 510 3.16 36.15 0.93
C ASP A 510 3.26 34.94 0.00
N GLU A 511 4.48 34.43 -0.20
CA GLU A 511 4.72 33.21 -0.98
C GLU A 511 4.02 31.98 -0.39
N LEU A 512 4.08 31.79 0.94
CA LEU A 512 3.38 30.70 1.61
C LEU A 512 1.85 30.90 1.61
N SER A 513 1.38 32.14 1.56
CA SER A 513 -0.06 32.44 1.40
C SER A 513 -0.55 32.02 0.01
N LEU A 514 0.23 32.28 -1.04
CA LEU A 514 -0.09 31.80 -2.39
C LEU A 514 -0.07 30.27 -2.47
N LEU A 515 0.96 29.62 -1.89
CA LEU A 515 1.02 28.16 -1.84
C LEU A 515 -0.16 27.57 -1.08
N LYS A 516 -0.59 28.19 0.02
CA LYS A 516 -1.79 27.77 0.77
C LYS A 516 -3.05 27.82 -0.10
N GLU A 517 -3.24 28.87 -0.91
CA GLU A 517 -4.39 28.94 -1.82
C GLU A 517 -4.30 27.89 -2.93
N GLN A 518 -3.10 27.58 -3.43
CA GLN A 518 -2.91 26.49 -4.38
C GLN A 518 -3.21 25.12 -3.77
N ILE A 519 -2.78 24.87 -2.52
CA ILE A 519 -3.08 23.62 -1.79
C ILE A 519 -4.60 23.39 -1.73
N LYS A 520 -5.40 24.43 -1.45
CA LYS A 520 -6.87 24.33 -1.39
C LYS A 520 -7.52 23.91 -2.72
N LYS A 521 -6.85 24.11 -3.87
CA LYS A 521 -7.36 23.64 -5.16
C LYS A 521 -7.21 22.12 -5.34
N LEU A 522 -6.28 21.50 -4.61
CA LEU A 522 -5.93 20.08 -4.75
C LEU A 522 -6.43 19.21 -3.59
N THR A 523 -6.66 19.80 -2.43
CA THR A 523 -7.15 19.11 -1.23
C THR A 523 -8.16 20.00 -0.51
N THR A 524 -9.12 19.35 0.14
CA THR A 524 -10.11 20.04 0.99
C THR A 524 -9.59 20.29 2.41
N ALA A 525 -8.38 19.83 2.74
CA ALA A 525 -7.74 20.07 4.02
C ALA A 525 -7.33 21.55 4.21
N GLU A 526 -7.69 22.12 5.35
CA GLU A 526 -7.35 23.51 5.67
C GLU A 526 -5.97 23.65 6.34
N PHE A 527 -5.10 24.45 5.72
CA PHE A 527 -3.82 24.87 6.30
C PHE A 527 -3.89 26.32 6.82
N ILE A 528 -3.20 26.56 7.93
CA ILE A 528 -2.98 27.89 8.51
C ILE A 528 -1.49 28.24 8.50
N LEU A 529 -1.19 29.52 8.35
CA LEU A 529 0.15 30.05 8.55
C LEU A 529 0.40 30.18 10.04
N THR A 530 1.52 29.62 10.50
CA THR A 530 1.92 29.63 11.91
C THR A 530 3.29 30.29 12.04
N LYS A 531 3.42 31.20 13.00
CA LYS A 531 4.68 31.89 13.30
C LYS A 531 5.72 30.91 13.87
N THR A 532 6.98 31.13 13.54
CA THR A 532 8.15 30.42 14.06
C THR A 532 9.34 31.38 14.14
N PRO A 533 10.31 31.23 15.05
CA PRO A 533 11.50 32.08 15.08
C PRO A 533 12.51 31.80 13.95
N SER A 534 12.33 30.73 13.17
CA SER A 534 13.30 30.29 12.15
C SER A 534 12.97 30.82 10.75
N GLY A 535 14.00 31.02 9.92
CA GLY A 535 13.87 31.41 8.52
C GLY A 535 13.11 32.73 8.35
N ASN A 536 12.18 32.78 7.39
CA ASN A 536 11.29 33.93 7.18
C ASN A 536 10.12 34.02 8.17
N GLY A 537 10.12 33.20 9.23
CA GLY A 537 9.25 33.37 10.38
C GLY A 537 7.88 32.68 10.31
N TYR A 538 7.60 31.92 9.25
CA TYR A 538 6.31 31.24 9.05
C TYR A 538 6.45 29.84 8.45
N TYR A 539 5.49 28.97 8.76
CA TYR A 539 5.30 27.65 8.15
C TYR A 539 3.80 27.32 8.03
N LEU A 540 3.43 26.35 7.20
CA LEU A 540 2.05 25.91 7.04
C LEU A 540 1.74 24.73 7.95
N ARG A 541 0.58 24.72 8.61
CA ARG A 541 0.12 23.56 9.39
C ARG A 541 -1.38 23.34 9.34
N THR A 542 -1.83 22.11 9.54
CA THR A 542 -3.24 21.81 9.82
C THR A 542 -3.55 22.04 11.31
N SER A 543 -4.74 22.58 11.59
CA SER A 543 -5.17 22.90 12.96
C SER A 543 -6.14 21.87 13.55
N LYS A 544 -6.89 21.16 12.70
CA LYS A 544 -7.87 20.16 13.09
C LYS A 544 -7.39 18.77 12.70
N THR A 545 -7.69 17.76 13.52
CA THR A 545 -7.43 16.36 13.18
C THR A 545 -8.13 15.92 11.91
N ALA A 546 -9.36 16.41 11.65
CA ALA A 546 -10.07 16.12 10.42
C ALA A 546 -9.28 16.57 9.19
N ASP A 547 -8.76 17.81 9.18
CA ASP A 547 -7.94 18.33 8.09
C ASP A 547 -6.64 17.52 7.92
N THR A 548 -6.02 17.09 9.01
CA THR A 548 -4.82 16.23 8.96
C THR A 548 -5.12 14.89 8.29
N LEU A 549 -6.17 14.20 8.73
CA LEU A 549 -6.52 12.88 8.18
C LEU A 549 -6.98 12.99 6.73
N LEU A 550 -7.73 14.05 6.41
CA LEU A 550 -8.17 14.35 5.05
C LEU A 550 -6.98 14.64 4.12
N PHE A 551 -6.00 15.44 4.57
CA PHE A 551 -4.78 15.65 3.79
C PHE A 551 -4.05 14.34 3.50
N LEU A 552 -3.87 13.47 4.51
CA LEU A 552 -3.22 12.17 4.33
C LEU A 552 -3.99 11.26 3.37
N GLN A 553 -5.32 11.29 3.42
CA GLN A 553 -6.21 10.57 2.50
C GLN A 553 -6.09 11.11 1.07
N ASP A 554 -6.09 12.43 0.89
CA ASP A 554 -6.03 13.07 -0.43
C ASP A 554 -4.70 12.79 -1.15
N ILE A 555 -3.58 12.73 -0.41
CA ILE A 555 -2.27 12.39 -0.98
C ILE A 555 -2.00 10.89 -1.06
N GLU A 556 -2.85 10.03 -0.46
CA GLU A 556 -2.65 8.58 -0.40
C GLU A 556 -2.37 7.95 -1.78
N PRO A 557 -3.11 8.30 -2.86
CA PRO A 557 -2.87 7.70 -4.18
C PRO A 557 -1.46 7.94 -4.73
N ALA A 558 -0.84 9.08 -4.40
CA ALA A 558 0.54 9.37 -4.76
C ALA A 558 1.52 8.71 -3.78
N ALA A 559 1.28 8.88 -2.47
CA ALA A 559 2.17 8.45 -1.41
C ALA A 559 2.27 6.93 -1.25
N ILE A 560 1.23 6.17 -1.64
CA ILE A 560 1.25 4.71 -1.59
C ILE A 560 2.34 4.11 -2.48
N THR A 561 2.79 4.84 -3.51
CA THR A 561 3.90 4.40 -4.36
C THR A 561 5.27 4.56 -3.70
N CYS A 562 5.36 5.16 -2.50
CA CYS A 562 6.58 5.33 -1.73
C CYS A 562 6.43 4.78 -0.29
N PRO A 563 6.38 3.44 -0.11
CA PRO A 563 6.10 2.82 1.19
C PRO A 563 7.14 3.17 2.28
N SER A 564 8.38 3.52 1.91
CA SER A 564 9.41 3.97 2.86
C SER A 564 9.02 5.25 3.61
N MET A 565 8.13 6.07 3.05
CA MET A 565 7.62 7.31 3.66
C MET A 565 6.33 7.14 4.46
N SER A 566 5.84 5.90 4.64
CA SER A 566 4.59 5.59 5.36
C SER A 566 4.56 6.09 6.80
N TYR A 567 5.72 6.29 7.44
CA TYR A 567 5.79 6.89 8.79
C TYR A 567 5.30 8.35 8.83
N LYS A 568 5.31 9.07 7.69
CA LYS A 568 4.71 10.40 7.51
C LYS A 568 3.34 10.31 6.82
N THR A 569 3.18 9.43 5.85
CA THR A 569 2.06 9.47 4.90
C THR A 569 0.92 8.50 5.21
N ASN A 570 1.14 7.47 6.04
CA ASN A 570 0.14 6.47 6.35
C ASN A 570 -0.27 6.57 7.84
N TRP A 571 -1.50 7.05 8.08
CA TRP A 571 -2.02 7.21 9.43
C TRP A 571 -2.13 5.89 10.19
N HIS A 572 -2.61 4.82 9.56
CA HIS A 572 -2.78 3.52 10.22
C HIS A 572 -1.43 2.94 10.68
N TYR A 573 -0.41 3.02 9.81
CA TYR A 573 0.95 2.63 10.16
C TYR A 573 1.48 3.48 11.33
N ARG A 574 1.38 4.82 11.24
CA ARG A 574 1.90 5.70 12.29
C ARG A 574 1.18 5.49 13.63
N TYR A 575 -0.15 5.35 13.58
CA TYR A 575 -0.97 5.14 14.76
C TYR A 575 -0.64 3.81 15.45
N TYR A 576 -0.44 2.74 14.68
CA TYR A 576 0.03 1.45 15.20
C TYR A 576 1.36 1.60 15.97
N ILE A 577 2.35 2.29 15.39
CA ILE A 577 3.65 2.49 16.05
C ILE A 577 3.49 3.21 17.40
N GLU A 578 2.64 4.24 17.46
CA GLU A 578 2.36 4.93 18.72
C GLU A 578 1.55 4.08 19.70
N LYS A 579 0.63 3.24 19.22
CA LYS A 579 -0.10 2.27 20.03
C LYS A 579 0.87 1.34 20.75
N GLN A 580 1.84 0.78 20.03
CA GLN A 580 2.87 -0.07 20.63
C GLN A 580 3.75 0.69 21.63
N ARG A 581 4.15 1.92 21.29
CA ARG A 581 4.94 2.77 22.19
C ARG A 581 4.23 3.08 23.51
N TRP A 582 2.95 3.44 23.44
CA TRP A 582 2.17 3.79 24.63
C TRP A 582 1.77 2.57 25.44
N HIS A 583 1.46 1.44 24.80
CA HIS A 583 1.17 0.19 25.49
C HIS A 583 2.34 -0.28 26.36
N LYS A 584 3.59 -0.13 25.89
CA LYS A 584 4.79 -0.39 26.72
C LYS A 584 4.90 0.48 27.97
N LYS A 585 4.31 1.68 27.95
CA LYS A 585 4.34 2.63 29.07
C LYS A 585 3.12 2.49 29.99
N TYR A 586 1.98 2.14 29.41
CA TYR A 586 0.68 2.05 30.05
C TYR A 586 -0.13 0.91 29.41
N GLU A 587 0.03 -0.31 29.92
CA GLU A 587 -0.48 -1.55 29.32
C GLU A 587 -2.01 -1.52 29.14
N ASP A 588 -2.70 -1.07 30.17
CA ASP A 588 -4.15 -1.04 30.33
C ASP A 588 -4.79 0.30 29.95
N TYR A 589 -4.07 1.17 29.23
CA TYR A 589 -4.62 2.43 28.72
C TYR A 589 -5.13 2.30 27.29
N GLN A 590 -6.33 2.83 27.04
CA GLN A 590 -6.91 2.91 25.71
C GLN A 590 -6.33 4.10 24.94
N LEU A 591 -5.69 3.84 23.80
CA LEU A 591 -5.26 4.87 22.86
C LEU A 591 -6.41 5.26 21.92
N LEU A 592 -6.65 6.56 21.76
CA LEU A 592 -7.75 7.10 20.96
C LEU A 592 -7.27 8.27 20.10
N THR A 593 -7.72 8.30 18.84
CA THR A 593 -7.52 9.46 17.96
C THR A 593 -8.42 10.60 18.38
N SER A 594 -7.90 11.82 18.32
CA SER A 594 -8.64 12.99 18.72
C SER A 594 -9.74 13.38 17.73
N SER A 595 -11.01 13.15 18.06
CA SER A 595 -12.16 13.68 17.29
C SER A 595 -12.75 14.96 17.91
N ARG A 596 -13.31 15.83 17.06
CA ARG A 596 -14.14 16.99 17.44
C ARG A 596 -15.47 16.54 18.07
N GLU A 597 -15.97 15.37 17.71
CA GLU A 597 -17.19 14.77 18.27
C GLU A 597 -17.04 14.48 19.78
N ARG A 598 -15.83 14.48 20.34
CA ARG A 598 -15.64 14.41 21.79
C ARG A 598 -15.96 15.72 22.51
N ARG A 599 -15.99 16.84 21.78
CA ARG A 599 -16.44 18.15 22.26
C ARG A 599 -17.71 18.53 21.52
N LEU A 600 -18.69 17.61 21.48
CA LEU A 600 -20.04 17.97 21.03
C LEU A 600 -20.47 19.23 21.78
N PRO A 601 -20.95 20.26 21.07
CA PRO A 601 -21.61 21.38 21.71
C PRO A 601 -22.68 20.87 22.68
N TYR A 602 -22.92 21.62 23.75
CA TYR A 602 -24.08 21.32 24.60
C TYR A 602 -25.34 21.56 23.78
N THR A 603 -26.19 20.53 23.69
CA THR A 603 -27.52 20.65 23.12
C THR A 603 -28.38 21.59 23.95
N LEU A 604 -29.47 22.10 23.38
CA LEU A 604 -30.41 22.96 24.12
C LEU A 604 -30.97 22.24 25.35
N HIS A 605 -31.26 20.94 25.23
CA HIS A 605 -31.72 20.12 26.35
C HIS A 605 -30.67 20.03 27.45
N GLU A 606 -29.41 19.69 27.13
CA GLU A 606 -28.34 19.66 28.13
C GLU A 606 -28.14 21.02 28.79
N ILE A 607 -28.25 22.13 28.05
CA ILE A 607 -28.17 23.49 28.62
C ILE A 607 -29.32 23.73 29.61
N GLN A 608 -30.55 23.32 29.27
CA GLN A 608 -31.70 23.42 30.18
C GLN A 608 -31.49 22.57 31.44
N THR A 609 -31.01 21.34 31.29
CA THR A 609 -30.70 20.44 32.41
C THR A 609 -29.63 21.04 33.32
N ILE A 610 -28.56 21.64 32.78
CA ILE A 610 -27.54 22.36 33.57
C ILE A 610 -28.18 23.47 34.41
N LYS A 611 -29.06 24.29 33.81
CA LYS A 611 -29.74 25.39 34.52
C LYS A 611 -30.62 24.87 35.65
N GLN A 612 -31.46 23.88 35.37
CA GLN A 612 -32.39 23.29 36.34
C GLN A 612 -31.63 22.66 37.53
N MET A 613 -30.62 21.84 37.24
CA MET A 613 -29.80 21.22 38.27
C MET A 613 -29.03 22.28 39.08
N LYS A 614 -28.57 23.37 38.45
CA LYS A 614 -27.93 24.46 39.20
C LYS A 614 -28.86 25.25 40.11
N GLN A 615 -30.07 25.53 39.66
CA GLN A 615 -31.11 26.14 40.48
C GLN A 615 -31.52 25.23 41.65
N SER A 616 -31.45 23.92 41.45
CA SER A 616 -31.76 22.90 42.46
C SER A 616 -30.58 22.61 43.43
N GLY A 617 -29.48 23.37 43.34
CA GLY A 617 -28.34 23.25 44.25
C GLY A 617 -27.35 22.11 43.94
N ASN A 618 -27.47 21.43 42.79
CA ASN A 618 -26.55 20.36 42.43
C ASN A 618 -25.10 20.85 42.21
N THR A 619 -24.14 20.03 42.59
CA THR A 619 -22.71 20.31 42.38
C THR A 619 -22.33 20.15 40.91
N ASP A 620 -21.23 20.79 40.49
CA ASP A 620 -20.73 20.66 39.10
C ASP A 620 -20.44 19.21 38.73
N GLN A 621 -20.01 18.39 39.70
CA GLN A 621 -19.75 16.97 39.52
C GLN A 621 -21.04 16.17 39.27
N GLN A 622 -22.10 16.41 40.05
CA GLN A 622 -23.38 15.73 39.84
C GLN A 622 -23.98 16.03 38.46
N ILE A 623 -23.83 17.27 38.00
CA ILE A 623 -24.29 17.69 36.66
C ILE A 623 -23.44 17.01 35.58
N ALA A 624 -22.13 16.91 35.78
CA ALA A 624 -21.22 16.22 34.88
C ALA A 624 -21.59 14.73 34.73
N ASP A 625 -21.84 14.06 35.85
CA ASP A 625 -22.22 12.64 35.87
C ASP A 625 -23.58 12.42 35.20
N ALA A 626 -24.58 13.27 35.47
CA ALA A 626 -25.92 13.19 34.89
C ALA A 626 -25.94 13.38 33.35
N LEU A 627 -25.05 14.21 32.82
CA LEU A 627 -24.96 14.49 31.38
C LEU A 627 -23.92 13.62 30.66
N GLY A 628 -23.20 12.75 31.38
CA GLY A 628 -22.07 12.02 30.81
C GLY A 628 -20.96 12.94 30.28
N ARG A 629 -20.81 14.14 30.85
CA ARG A 629 -19.82 15.16 30.46
C ARG A 629 -18.67 15.18 31.47
N SER A 630 -17.52 15.71 31.08
CA SER A 630 -16.41 15.89 32.03
C SER A 630 -16.68 17.07 32.98
N TYR A 631 -16.26 16.96 34.25
CA TYR A 631 -16.34 18.03 35.26
C TYR A 631 -15.92 19.40 34.72
N TRP A 632 -14.72 19.49 34.14
CA TRP A 632 -14.21 20.76 33.60
C TRP A 632 -15.07 21.31 32.46
N SER A 633 -15.65 20.45 31.62
CA SER A 633 -16.55 20.90 30.57
C SER A 633 -17.80 21.57 31.14
N ILE A 634 -18.35 21.02 32.23
CA ILE A 634 -19.49 21.61 32.95
C ILE A 634 -19.10 22.91 33.65
N VAL A 635 -17.97 22.95 34.36
CA VAL A 635 -17.43 24.17 34.99
C VAL A 635 -17.30 25.29 33.96
N TYR A 636 -16.68 25.00 32.81
CA TYR A 636 -16.53 25.98 31.74
C TYR A 636 -17.87 26.41 31.16
N LYS A 637 -18.81 25.48 30.95
CA LYS A 637 -20.13 25.81 30.39
C LYS A 637 -20.95 26.66 31.35
N ILE A 638 -20.92 26.35 32.65
CA ILE A 638 -21.59 27.14 33.68
C ILE A 638 -21.00 28.55 33.74
N ARG A 639 -19.66 28.69 33.69
CA ARG A 639 -18.99 29.99 33.61
C ARG A 639 -19.43 30.78 32.38
N GLU A 640 -19.51 30.13 31.22
CA GLU A 640 -20.01 30.74 29.99
C GLU A 640 -21.47 31.21 30.14
N LEU A 641 -22.35 30.38 30.69
CA LEU A 641 -23.78 30.70 30.87
C LEU A 641 -23.99 31.86 31.87
N ARG A 642 -23.19 31.91 32.95
CA ARG A 642 -23.16 33.03 33.91
C ARG A 642 -22.70 34.33 33.25
N ASN A 643 -21.63 34.28 32.47
CA ASN A 643 -21.13 35.45 31.74
C ASN A 643 -22.16 35.99 30.74
N ARG A 644 -22.99 35.11 30.17
CA ARG A 644 -24.11 35.48 29.29
C ARG A 644 -25.38 35.90 30.02
N LYS A 645 -25.39 35.94 31.37
CA LYS A 645 -26.58 36.19 32.21
C LYS A 645 -27.76 35.27 31.90
N THR A 646 -27.46 34.03 31.54
CA THR A 646 -28.46 33.01 31.18
C THR A 646 -28.58 31.89 32.20
N LEU A 647 -27.80 31.94 33.28
CA LEU A 647 -27.81 31.00 34.40
C LEU A 647 -28.17 31.71 35.70
#